data_AF-A0A9W9UK20-F1
#
_entry.id   AF-A0A9W9UK20-F1
#
_cell.length_a   1.000
_cell.length_b   1.000
_cell.length_c   1.000
_cell.angle_alpha   90.00
_cell.angle_beta   90.00
_cell.angle_gamma   90.00
#
_symmetry.space_group_name_H-M   'P 1'
#
loop_
_entity.id
_entity.type
_entity.pdbx_description
1 polymer ?
#
loop_
_entity_poly.entity_id
_entity_poly.type
_entity_poly.pdbx_seq_one_letter_code
_entity_poly.pdbx_strand_id
1 'polypeptide(L)'
;MAPHDENPTVEVNKEDFRGTSDQIVMRLMEIQSYVAELAKAYVQHTKKLTETGEATLELPTGPAGFLAQDFTGRAGTPGARSDAGGPKKRKRAPADPNAPKRALTPYFLYMKHNRSKIAADLGKDVRPKEVADEGTRRWQAMDASEREHWKSLYTENYNKYKEDVAAYKAGTKTETAAHDEEEAEAENEHEDPAASQLQQDFAGAETKEDSDASTESSDEESPSPVPVKEKTPPRSSAKKTRKAKEVETPAKSPVKRGRKAAAAAAEPEPTPREDSSGQAHNRPSGRRLARGVRLNHAEAVALISSVLHELIRDGHYSVADLMSIGKTMLGRRHVLPSVVATLVELQVEGTFISGTYLVTVHHPISSDEGDLERALYGSFLPVPAREAFPDPDPNDFMPEKMPGAVIPAKHARVELSPGRRRIKLKVMSKGDRPIQVGSHYHFIETNPQLHFDRIQSYGFRLDIPAGTSIRFEPGDTKTVTLVEIGGHRVIRGGNWLANGVVDMSRAEEIVGKLQTAGFAHVPEPQADSALVAGFSMEREAYSRMFGPTTGDLVRLGLTDLWVEVENDMTTYGDECAFGGGKTLREGMGQASGRGHAECVDTIITNALIIDWTGIYKADIGIKDGLIAGIGKAGNPDVMDGVHPDLVVGASTDVIAGENKIVTAGGIDTHIHLICPQQVEEALASGITTFLGGGTGPSTGSNATTCTPGPNHLRQMMQACDSLPINIGITGKGNDCGKKSIVEQILAGAAGLKLHEDWGSTPAAIDNCLEVCDEYDVQCMIHTDTLNESGFVEQTIDAFKGRTIHTYHTEGAGGGHAPDIISVVEHPNVLPSSTNPTRPFTLNTLDEHLDMLMVCHHLSKNIPEDVAFAESRIRAETIAAEDVLHDLGAISMMSSDSQAMGRCGEVILRTWHTAHKNKTQRGPLESDAGTRSDNFRVKRYISKYTINPALAQGMAHAIGSIEVGKVADLVMWNASTFGTKPVSVLKSGMIVVAEMGDPNASIPTVEPMIVRPMFAARLPQASIMFVSQASIDAGIVQSYGLKKRIEPVRNCRSVGKKDMKFNDTMPKMKVDPESYTVEADDMLCDAEPASELPLTQAYYIF
;
A
#
# COMPACT_ATOMS: atom_id res chain seq x y z
N MET A 1 48.72 -4.61 8.52
CA MET A 1 49.49 -3.43 8.96
C MET A 1 48.50 -2.39 9.50
N ALA A 2 48.99 -1.30 10.09
CA ALA A 2 48.24 -0.32 10.90
C ALA A 2 46.79 0.02 10.48
N PRO A 3 45.89 0.32 11.45
CA PRO A 3 44.55 0.83 11.18
C PRO A 3 44.58 2.33 10.83
N HIS A 4 43.47 2.83 10.28
CA HIS A 4 43.13 4.25 10.27
C HIS A 4 41.64 4.40 10.62
N ASP A 5 41.37 5.01 11.77
CA ASP A 5 40.14 5.78 11.99
C ASP A 5 40.25 7.12 11.25
N GLU A 6 39.12 7.68 10.81
CA GLU A 6 38.79 9.10 11.00
C GLU A 6 37.33 9.35 10.55
N ASN A 7 36.50 9.84 11.47
CA ASN A 7 35.13 10.29 11.22
C ASN A 7 35.10 11.82 11.39
N PRO A 8 34.63 12.62 10.42
CA PRO A 8 34.67 14.07 10.51
C PRO A 8 33.61 14.61 11.48
N THR A 9 34.04 15.28 12.55
CA THR A 9 33.17 16.01 13.48
C THR A 9 33.11 17.50 13.15
N VAL A 10 31.92 18.09 13.15
CA VAL A 10 31.72 19.55 13.01
C VAL A 10 31.57 20.17 14.40
N GLU A 11 32.38 21.18 14.73
CA GLU A 11 32.15 22.01 15.91
C GLU A 11 31.08 23.08 15.61
N VAL A 12 30.05 23.13 16.45
CA VAL A 12 28.98 24.16 16.41
C VAL A 12 29.17 25.11 17.58
N ASN A 13 29.25 26.42 17.30
CA ASN A 13 29.27 27.42 18.36
C ASN A 13 27.93 27.42 19.12
N LYS A 14 27.98 27.10 20.41
CA LYS A 14 26.79 26.98 21.27
C LYS A 14 26.14 28.32 21.59
N GLU A 15 26.86 29.43 21.45
CA GLU A 15 26.29 30.78 21.62
C GLU A 15 25.55 31.23 20.36
N ASP A 16 26.12 31.03 19.16
CA ASP A 16 25.44 31.32 17.88
C ASP A 16 24.20 30.44 17.68
N PHE A 17 24.29 29.14 18.03
CA PHE A 17 23.14 28.22 17.94
C PHE A 17 22.02 28.63 18.90
N ARG A 18 22.34 29.08 20.13
CA ARG A 18 21.35 29.63 21.06
C ARG A 18 20.76 30.93 20.56
N GLY A 19 21.58 31.89 20.11
CA GLY A 19 21.09 33.15 19.55
C GLY A 19 20.15 32.93 18.35
N THR A 20 20.44 31.94 17.50
CA THR A 20 19.58 31.55 16.38
C THR A 20 18.30 30.87 16.87
N SER A 21 18.39 29.94 17.83
CA SER A 21 17.23 29.29 18.46
C SER A 21 16.29 30.31 19.12
N ASP A 22 16.83 31.22 19.93
CA ASP A 22 16.06 32.23 20.65
C ASP A 22 15.40 33.22 19.67
N GLN A 23 16.08 33.60 18.58
CA GLN A 23 15.48 34.38 17.49
C GLN A 23 14.35 33.61 16.80
N ILE A 24 14.51 32.31 16.51
CA ILE A 24 13.45 31.49 15.90
C ILE A 24 12.25 31.36 16.85
N VAL A 25 12.46 31.13 18.14
CA VAL A 25 11.39 31.08 19.15
C VAL A 25 10.64 32.42 19.24
N MET A 26 11.36 33.55 19.27
CA MET A 26 10.73 34.88 19.26
C MET A 26 9.93 35.13 17.98
N ARG A 27 10.45 34.75 16.80
CA ARG A 27 9.71 34.82 15.53
C ARG A 27 8.45 33.95 15.54
N LEU A 28 8.52 32.74 16.08
CA LEU A 28 7.36 31.86 16.21
C LEU A 28 6.30 32.44 17.15
N MET A 29 6.71 33.11 18.24
CA MET A 29 5.79 33.85 19.11
C MET A 29 5.16 35.07 18.42
N GLU A 30 5.90 35.82 17.60
CA GLU A 30 5.34 36.90 16.76
C GLU A 30 4.25 36.36 15.82
N ILE A 31 4.53 35.25 15.12
CA ILE A 31 3.58 34.59 14.21
C ILE A 31 2.36 34.07 14.96
N GLN A 32 2.55 33.41 16.10
CA GLN A 32 1.44 32.87 16.91
C GLN A 32 0.53 33.99 17.44
N SER A 33 1.11 35.13 17.85
CA SER A 33 0.34 36.31 18.25
C SER A 33 -0.42 36.92 17.07
N TYR A 34 0.18 36.95 15.87
CA TYR A 34 -0.48 37.46 14.68
C TYR A 34 -1.67 36.59 14.23
N VAL A 35 -1.50 35.26 14.25
CA VAL A 35 -2.58 34.30 13.97
C VAL A 35 -3.71 34.42 15.00
N ALA A 36 -3.39 34.67 16.28
CA ALA A 36 -4.41 34.87 17.33
C ALA A 36 -5.24 36.15 17.12
N GLU A 37 -4.62 37.28 16.75
CA GLU A 37 -5.37 38.51 16.43
C GLU A 37 -6.14 38.39 15.10
N LEU A 38 -5.60 37.71 14.09
CA LEU A 38 -6.29 37.43 12.84
C LEU A 38 -7.55 36.57 13.07
N ALA A 39 -7.47 35.56 13.94
CA ALA A 39 -8.61 34.74 14.32
C ALA A 39 -9.69 35.56 15.06
N LYS A 40 -9.31 36.50 15.94
CA LYS A 40 -10.26 37.43 16.58
C LYS A 40 -10.93 38.33 15.55
N ALA A 41 -10.16 38.92 14.63
CA ALA A 41 -10.68 39.78 13.57
C ALA A 41 -11.70 39.03 12.69
N TYR A 42 -11.37 37.79 12.31
CA TYR A 42 -12.27 36.93 11.54
C TYR A 42 -13.57 36.60 12.29
N VAL A 43 -13.49 36.24 13.58
CA VAL A 43 -14.69 35.97 14.42
C VAL A 43 -15.55 37.23 14.60
N GLN A 44 -14.94 38.41 14.76
CA GLN A 44 -15.68 39.67 14.84
C GLN A 44 -16.32 40.05 13.48
N HIS A 45 -15.64 39.76 12.37
CA HIS A 45 -16.16 39.98 11.02
C HIS A 45 -17.35 39.08 10.70
N THR A 46 -17.24 37.76 10.90
CA THR A 46 -18.36 36.83 10.67
C THR A 46 -19.56 37.18 11.54
N LYS A 47 -19.33 37.55 12.82
CA LYS A 47 -20.42 38.02 13.69
C LYS A 47 -21.10 39.29 13.16
N LYS A 48 -20.34 40.31 12.73
CA LYS A 48 -20.92 41.50 12.08
C LYS A 48 -21.69 41.12 10.82
N LEU A 49 -21.15 40.24 9.96
CA LEU A 49 -21.81 39.80 8.73
C LEU A 49 -23.19 39.17 9.02
N THR A 50 -23.30 38.35 10.08
CA THR A 50 -24.58 37.79 10.53
C THR A 50 -25.53 38.78 11.21
N GLU A 51 -25.04 39.92 11.70
CA GLU A 51 -25.84 40.95 12.40
C GLU A 51 -26.24 42.13 11.49
N THR A 52 -25.46 42.47 10.45
CA THR A 52 -25.66 43.65 9.59
C THR A 52 -25.65 43.37 8.08
N GLY A 53 -25.43 42.14 7.63
CA GLY A 53 -25.45 41.74 6.21
C GLY A 53 -24.23 42.16 5.39
N GLU A 54 -23.68 43.34 5.63
CA GLU A 54 -22.39 43.80 5.08
C GLU A 54 -21.39 44.06 6.20
N ALA A 55 -20.13 43.64 5.98
CA ALA A 55 -18.99 43.91 6.86
C ALA A 55 -17.66 43.73 6.11
N THR A 56 -16.67 44.56 6.41
CA THR A 56 -15.30 44.46 5.88
C THR A 56 -14.36 43.86 6.93
N LEU A 57 -13.47 42.94 6.54
CA LEU A 57 -12.49 42.34 7.45
C LEU A 57 -11.26 43.26 7.58
N GLU A 58 -11.12 43.93 8.73
CA GLU A 58 -9.92 44.67 9.08
C GLU A 58 -8.83 43.68 9.56
N LEU A 59 -7.79 43.49 8.74
CA LEU A 59 -6.65 42.64 9.08
C LEU A 59 -5.73 43.37 10.09
N PRO A 60 -5.21 42.69 11.12
CA PRO A 60 -4.23 43.28 12.02
C PRO A 60 -2.94 43.68 11.26
N THR A 61 -2.26 44.74 11.73
CA THR A 61 -1.01 45.22 11.13
C THR A 61 0.18 44.36 11.52
N GLY A 62 0.44 43.32 10.71
CA GLY A 62 1.59 42.43 10.89
C GLY A 62 2.94 43.10 10.56
N PRO A 63 4.07 42.52 10.99
CA PRO A 63 5.40 43.00 10.63
C PRO A 63 5.63 42.88 9.12
N ALA A 64 5.64 44.03 8.43
CA ALA A 64 5.82 44.10 6.98
C ALA A 64 7.19 43.53 6.56
N GLY A 65 7.17 42.33 5.95
CA GLY A 65 8.37 41.62 5.50
C GLY A 65 8.19 40.11 5.36
N PHE A 66 7.22 39.49 6.07
CA PHE A 66 7.12 38.03 6.16
C PHE A 66 6.71 37.30 4.86
N LEU A 67 6.24 38.01 3.84
CA LEU A 67 5.82 37.45 2.54
C LEU A 67 6.70 37.92 1.36
N ALA A 68 7.87 38.52 1.62
CA ALA A 68 8.68 39.16 0.59
C ALA A 68 10.20 38.94 0.77
N GLN A 69 10.64 37.68 0.92
CA GLN A 69 12.05 37.31 0.77
C GLN A 69 12.24 35.84 0.38
N ASP A 70 12.90 35.58 -0.75
CA ASP A 70 13.25 34.24 -1.21
C ASP A 70 14.28 33.57 -0.28
N PHE A 71 13.99 32.36 0.18
CA PHE A 71 14.89 31.57 1.03
C PHE A 71 16.06 30.93 0.25
N THR A 72 16.93 31.77 -0.33
CA THR A 72 18.19 31.36 -0.98
C THR A 72 19.34 31.17 0.03
N GLY A 73 19.04 30.49 1.14
CA GLY A 73 19.95 30.26 2.28
C GLY A 73 21.03 29.22 2.00
N ARG A 74 22.06 29.57 1.23
CA ARG A 74 23.21 28.69 0.96
C ARG A 74 24.08 28.55 2.21
N ALA A 75 24.22 27.33 2.76
CA ALA A 75 25.13 27.06 3.86
C ALA A 75 26.60 27.27 3.45
N GLY A 76 27.34 28.09 4.20
CA GLY A 76 28.76 28.34 3.97
C GLY A 76 29.65 27.37 4.75
N THR A 77 30.45 26.57 4.05
CA THR A 77 31.46 25.69 4.66
C THR A 77 32.75 26.45 4.99
N PRO A 78 33.32 26.32 6.21
CA PRO A 78 34.71 26.70 6.49
C PRO A 78 35.68 25.84 5.67
N GLY A 79 36.79 26.43 5.19
CA GLY A 79 37.68 25.77 4.22
C GLY A 79 39.12 25.53 4.68
N ALA A 80 39.55 24.26 4.65
CA ALA A 80 40.94 23.78 4.59
C ALA A 80 40.91 22.25 4.35
N ARG A 81 41.73 21.59 3.53
CA ARG A 81 42.75 21.99 2.54
C ARG A 81 42.84 20.88 1.45
N SER A 82 43.53 21.17 0.34
CA SER A 82 44.13 20.26 -0.68
C SER A 82 44.10 18.72 -0.42
N ASP A 83 43.88 17.84 -1.41
CA ASP A 83 44.32 17.98 -2.82
C ASP A 83 43.61 17.05 -3.86
N ALA A 84 43.91 17.29 -5.14
CA ALA A 84 43.83 16.38 -6.30
C ALA A 84 42.47 15.81 -6.84
N GLY A 85 42.01 16.37 -7.98
CA GLY A 85 41.65 15.58 -9.19
C GLY A 85 40.16 15.29 -9.50
N GLY A 86 39.60 15.95 -10.53
CA GLY A 86 38.27 15.65 -11.10
C GLY A 86 38.13 15.98 -12.61
N PRO A 87 37.22 15.33 -13.37
CA PRO A 87 37.19 15.42 -14.85
C PRO A 87 36.18 16.42 -15.47
N LYS A 88 36.22 16.55 -16.80
CA LYS A 88 35.68 17.67 -17.63
C LYS A 88 34.15 17.65 -17.88
N LYS A 89 33.57 18.84 -18.12
CA LYS A 89 32.23 19.09 -18.72
C LYS A 89 32.29 19.35 -20.24
N ARG A 90 31.15 19.21 -20.95
CA ARG A 90 30.92 19.62 -22.36
C ARG A 90 30.32 21.04 -22.45
N LYS A 91 30.62 21.79 -23.52
CA LYS A 91 30.00 23.10 -23.85
C LYS A 91 28.69 22.93 -24.66
N ARG A 92 27.84 23.98 -24.66
CA ARG A 92 26.68 24.16 -25.57
C ARG A 92 27.12 24.87 -26.87
N ALA A 93 26.25 24.84 -27.89
CA ALA A 93 26.45 25.54 -29.16
C ALA A 93 25.99 27.01 -29.09
N PRO A 94 26.52 27.91 -29.94
CA PRO A 94 26.09 29.31 -30.05
C PRO A 94 24.72 29.48 -30.72
N ALA A 95 24.12 30.66 -30.60
CA ALA A 95 22.84 31.01 -31.23
C ALA A 95 23.02 31.56 -32.66
N ASP A 96 21.97 31.48 -33.48
CA ASP A 96 21.95 32.01 -34.85
C ASP A 96 21.84 33.56 -34.84
N PRO A 97 22.76 34.30 -35.49
CA PRO A 97 22.70 35.75 -35.61
C PRO A 97 21.46 36.29 -36.34
N ASN A 98 20.83 35.49 -37.20
CA ASN A 98 19.74 35.92 -38.09
C ASN A 98 18.34 35.73 -37.50
N ALA A 99 18.24 35.17 -36.29
CA ALA A 99 16.95 34.94 -35.64
C ALA A 99 16.35 36.29 -35.15
N PRO A 100 15.09 36.61 -35.48
CA PRO A 100 14.45 37.85 -35.03
C PRO A 100 14.46 38.03 -33.51
N LYS A 101 14.65 39.28 -33.05
CA LYS A 101 14.71 39.64 -31.63
C LYS A 101 13.30 39.86 -31.07
N ARG A 102 12.98 39.25 -29.92
CA ARG A 102 11.68 39.41 -29.25
C ARG A 102 11.39 40.87 -28.90
N ALA A 103 10.15 41.30 -29.11
CA ALA A 103 9.66 42.61 -28.69
C ALA A 103 9.84 42.83 -27.17
N LEU A 104 10.29 44.03 -26.79
CA LEU A 104 10.45 44.45 -25.39
C LEU A 104 9.07 44.65 -24.74
N THR A 105 8.88 44.21 -23.49
CA THR A 105 7.62 44.37 -22.76
C THR A 105 7.29 45.86 -22.51
N PRO A 106 6.02 46.22 -22.20
CA PRO A 106 5.61 47.62 -22.02
C PRO A 106 6.48 48.43 -21.05
N TYR A 107 6.92 47.81 -19.95
CA TYR A 107 7.83 48.43 -18.98
C TYR A 107 9.22 48.68 -19.58
N PHE A 108 9.79 47.75 -20.34
CA PHE A 108 11.10 47.95 -20.97
C PHE A 108 11.04 48.95 -22.13
N LEU A 109 9.91 49.06 -22.85
CA LEU A 109 9.67 50.16 -23.79
C LEU A 109 9.62 51.51 -23.06
N TYR A 110 8.81 51.63 -22.00
CA TYR A 110 8.76 52.82 -21.14
C TYR A 110 10.15 53.23 -20.63
N MET A 111 10.95 52.26 -20.16
CA MET A 111 12.32 52.51 -19.70
C MET A 111 13.25 52.92 -20.87
N LYS A 112 13.16 52.31 -22.06
CA LYS A 112 13.95 52.75 -23.24
C LYS A 112 13.72 54.24 -23.53
N HIS A 113 12.47 54.70 -23.49
CA HIS A 113 12.12 56.09 -23.84
C HIS A 113 12.27 57.13 -22.72
N ASN A 114 12.29 56.71 -21.44
CA ASN A 114 12.27 57.65 -20.30
C ASN A 114 13.47 57.54 -19.34
N ARG A 115 14.36 56.54 -19.45
CA ARG A 115 15.53 56.40 -18.55
C ARG A 115 16.42 57.65 -18.51
N SER A 116 16.65 58.29 -19.65
CA SER A 116 17.43 59.54 -19.74
C SER A 116 16.76 60.72 -19.03
N LYS A 117 15.43 60.84 -19.13
CA LYS A 117 14.64 61.86 -18.42
C LYS A 117 14.66 61.61 -16.91
N ILE A 118 14.47 60.35 -16.48
CA ILE A 118 14.50 59.96 -15.06
C ILE A 118 15.90 60.24 -14.46
N ALA A 119 16.97 59.97 -15.21
CA ALA A 119 18.33 60.33 -14.79
C ALA A 119 18.51 61.86 -14.66
N ALA A 120 18.03 62.64 -15.64
CA ALA A 120 18.09 64.10 -15.59
C ALA A 120 17.30 64.70 -14.42
N ASP A 121 16.12 64.15 -14.10
CA ASP A 121 15.28 64.58 -12.97
C ASP A 121 15.94 64.29 -11.60
N LEU A 122 16.68 63.18 -11.49
CA LEU A 122 17.32 62.76 -10.23
C LEU A 122 18.67 63.47 -9.99
N GLY A 123 19.36 63.88 -11.05
CA GLY A 123 20.63 64.63 -10.97
C GLY A 123 21.82 63.93 -11.63
N LYS A 124 22.92 64.66 -11.81
CA LYS A 124 24.04 64.24 -12.68
C LYS A 124 24.91 63.09 -12.15
N ASP A 125 24.90 62.82 -10.84
CA ASP A 125 25.77 61.84 -10.17
C ASP A 125 25.01 60.57 -9.70
N VAL A 126 23.84 60.30 -10.28
CA VAL A 126 22.91 59.24 -9.84
C VAL A 126 23.26 57.89 -10.45
N ARG A 127 23.22 56.82 -9.65
CA ARG A 127 23.69 55.49 -10.08
C ARG A 127 22.67 54.84 -11.02
N PRO A 128 23.11 54.05 -12.03
CA PRO A 128 22.21 53.41 -13.00
C PRO A 128 21.11 52.50 -12.42
N LYS A 129 21.31 52.01 -11.18
CA LYS A 129 20.30 51.29 -10.40
C LYS A 129 19.22 52.22 -9.83
N GLU A 130 19.58 53.37 -9.28
CA GLU A 130 18.62 54.33 -8.68
C GLU A 130 17.65 54.88 -9.75
N VAL A 131 18.14 55.07 -10.99
CA VAL A 131 17.32 55.39 -12.16
C VAL A 131 16.34 54.26 -12.52
N ALA A 132 16.71 53.00 -12.31
CA ALA A 132 15.84 51.84 -12.55
C ALA A 132 14.81 51.62 -11.41
N ASP A 133 15.23 51.82 -10.16
CA ASP A 133 14.36 51.75 -8.98
C ASP A 133 13.28 52.87 -9.04
N GLU A 134 13.65 54.11 -9.37
CA GLU A 134 12.70 55.22 -9.59
C GLU A 134 11.84 55.00 -10.85
N GLY A 135 12.42 54.48 -11.94
CA GLY A 135 11.64 54.12 -13.13
C GLY A 135 10.58 53.05 -12.85
N THR A 136 10.88 52.10 -11.96
CA THR A 136 9.91 51.11 -11.45
C THR A 136 8.82 51.78 -10.61
N ARG A 137 9.18 52.69 -9.70
CA ARG A 137 8.23 53.45 -8.88
C ARG A 137 7.29 54.30 -9.74
N ARG A 138 7.82 55.02 -10.73
CA ARG A 138 7.04 55.84 -11.68
C ARG A 138 6.12 54.99 -12.55
N TRP A 139 6.57 53.83 -13.04
CA TRP A 139 5.72 52.90 -13.79
C TRP A 139 4.57 52.31 -12.94
N GLN A 140 4.81 52.00 -11.67
CA GLN A 140 3.77 51.53 -10.75
C GLN A 140 2.73 52.62 -10.44
N ALA A 141 3.18 53.87 -10.29
CA ALA A 141 2.35 55.04 -10.01
C ALA A 141 1.69 55.70 -11.25
N MET A 142 2.02 55.24 -12.47
CA MET A 142 1.49 55.78 -13.72
C MET A 142 -0.01 55.49 -13.89
N ASP A 143 -0.78 56.42 -14.44
CA ASP A 143 -2.22 56.18 -14.65
C ASP A 143 -2.51 55.08 -15.68
N ALA A 144 -3.70 54.48 -15.61
CA ALA A 144 -4.07 53.34 -16.45
C ALA A 144 -4.07 53.69 -17.96
N SER A 145 -4.49 54.91 -18.31
CA SER A 145 -4.50 55.44 -19.67
C SER A 145 -3.09 55.61 -20.26
N GLU A 146 -2.15 56.12 -19.47
CA GLU A 146 -0.74 56.27 -19.89
C GLU A 146 -0.05 54.91 -20.05
N ARG A 147 -0.35 53.94 -19.17
CA ARG A 147 0.13 52.56 -19.32
C ARG A 147 -0.43 51.85 -20.56
N GLU A 148 -1.63 52.20 -21.01
CA GLU A 148 -2.24 51.59 -22.19
C GLU A 148 -1.49 51.92 -23.49
N HIS A 149 -0.94 53.12 -23.62
CA HIS A 149 -0.08 53.50 -24.76
C HIS A 149 1.10 52.54 -24.94
N TRP A 150 1.78 52.19 -23.84
CA TRP A 150 2.91 51.25 -23.84
C TRP A 150 2.47 49.80 -24.10
N LYS A 151 1.21 49.43 -23.82
CA LYS A 151 0.65 48.12 -24.19
C LYS A 151 0.31 48.05 -25.69
N SER A 152 -0.24 49.12 -26.28
CA SER A 152 -0.48 49.19 -27.74
C SER A 152 0.85 49.03 -28.49
N LEU A 153 1.85 49.83 -28.13
CA LEU A 153 3.17 49.80 -28.75
C LEU A 153 3.87 48.44 -28.57
N TYR A 154 3.69 47.75 -27.44
CA TYR A 154 4.14 46.36 -27.29
C TYR A 154 3.39 45.39 -28.21
N THR A 155 2.07 45.53 -28.33
CA THR A 155 1.21 44.64 -29.14
C THR A 155 1.55 44.76 -30.62
N GLU A 156 1.74 45.98 -31.12
CA GLU A 156 2.22 46.27 -32.47
C GLU A 156 3.58 45.63 -32.75
N ASN A 157 4.57 45.88 -31.88
CA ASN A 157 5.91 45.28 -32.00
C ASN A 157 5.92 43.75 -31.87
N TYR A 158 5.03 43.18 -31.04
CA TYR A 158 4.93 41.73 -30.87
C TYR A 158 4.26 41.03 -32.06
N ASN A 159 3.31 41.69 -32.72
CA ASN A 159 2.74 41.22 -33.98
C ASN A 159 3.77 41.27 -35.11
N LYS A 160 4.52 42.38 -35.25
CA LYS A 160 5.65 42.48 -36.21
C LYS A 160 6.70 41.39 -35.97
N TYR A 161 7.09 41.15 -34.72
CA TYR A 161 7.99 40.04 -34.34
C TYR A 161 7.42 38.65 -34.70
N LYS A 162 6.10 38.42 -34.59
CA LYS A 162 5.47 37.16 -35.05
C LYS A 162 5.59 37.00 -36.57
N GLU A 163 5.40 38.08 -37.32
CA GLU A 163 5.52 38.10 -38.79
C GLU A 163 6.98 37.83 -39.22
N ASP A 164 7.96 38.53 -38.63
CA ASP A 164 9.39 38.29 -38.85
C ASP A 164 9.80 36.84 -38.49
N VAL A 165 9.29 36.29 -37.39
CA VAL A 165 9.56 34.87 -37.01
C VAL A 165 8.88 33.88 -37.97
N ALA A 166 7.70 34.20 -38.49
CA ALA A 166 7.06 33.37 -39.52
C ALA A 166 7.86 33.39 -40.82
N ALA A 167 8.34 34.57 -41.25
CA ALA A 167 9.20 34.72 -42.43
C ALA A 167 10.55 34.01 -42.28
N TYR A 168 11.24 34.20 -41.14
CA TYR A 168 12.49 33.51 -40.81
C TYR A 168 12.32 31.98 -40.82
N LYS A 169 11.23 31.45 -40.24
CA LYS A 169 10.90 30.01 -40.29
C LYS A 169 10.53 29.52 -41.70
N ALA A 170 10.00 30.39 -42.56
CA ALA A 170 9.72 30.08 -43.96
C ALA A 170 10.95 30.22 -44.88
N GLY A 171 12.07 30.76 -44.37
CA GLY A 171 13.28 31.01 -45.16
C GLY A 171 13.22 32.28 -46.02
N THR A 172 12.24 33.15 -45.81
CA THR A 172 12.01 34.37 -46.59
C THR A 172 12.57 35.59 -45.87
N LYS A 173 13.32 36.46 -46.56
CA LYS A 173 13.75 37.75 -45.99
C LYS A 173 12.59 38.74 -45.93
N THR A 174 12.35 39.36 -44.78
CA THR A 174 11.48 40.51 -44.59
C THR A 174 12.21 41.83 -44.79
N GLU A 175 11.47 42.89 -45.15
CA GLU A 175 12.00 44.24 -45.46
C GLU A 175 12.58 44.96 -44.23
N THR A 176 12.30 44.47 -43.02
CA THR A 176 12.95 44.88 -41.76
C THR A 176 14.47 44.84 -41.83
N ALA A 177 15.04 43.85 -42.51
CA ALA A 177 16.49 43.70 -42.69
C ALA A 177 17.15 44.81 -43.53
N ALA A 178 16.39 45.69 -44.19
CA ALA A 178 16.91 46.86 -44.91
C ALA A 178 16.73 48.17 -44.14
N HIS A 179 15.83 48.21 -43.13
CA HIS A 179 15.51 49.43 -42.38
C HIS A 179 16.42 49.61 -41.14
N ASP A 180 16.89 48.50 -40.55
CA ASP A 180 17.87 48.48 -39.46
C ASP A 180 19.27 48.97 -39.92
N GLU A 181 19.60 48.92 -41.21
CA GLU A 181 20.88 49.43 -41.75
C GLU A 181 20.90 50.96 -41.87
N GLU A 182 19.77 51.62 -42.19
CA GLU A 182 19.70 53.10 -42.24
C GLU A 182 19.61 53.74 -40.84
N GLU A 183 18.95 53.13 -39.85
CA GLU A 183 18.96 53.67 -38.47
C GLU A 183 20.36 53.54 -37.81
N ALA A 184 21.15 52.52 -38.17
CA ALA A 184 22.48 52.30 -37.61
C ALA A 184 23.53 53.35 -38.03
N GLU A 185 23.40 53.97 -39.21
CA GLU A 185 24.27 55.09 -39.62
C GLU A 185 23.85 56.41 -38.95
N ALA A 186 22.58 56.57 -38.55
CA ALA A 186 22.04 57.81 -37.99
C ALA A 186 22.39 58.08 -36.51
N GLU A 187 22.61 57.05 -35.69
CA GLU A 187 22.94 57.25 -34.25
C GLU A 187 24.43 57.62 -33.99
N ASN A 188 25.31 57.61 -35.02
CA ASN A 188 26.77 57.72 -34.85
C ASN A 188 27.35 59.14 -34.70
N GLU A 189 26.59 60.23 -34.90
CA GLU A 189 27.16 61.60 -34.88
C GLU A 189 27.09 62.34 -33.52
N HIS A 190 26.45 61.78 -32.48
CA HIS A 190 26.30 62.42 -31.15
C HIS A 190 26.64 61.49 -29.97
N GLU A 191 27.87 60.96 -29.93
CA GLU A 191 28.40 60.29 -28.73
C GLU A 191 28.70 61.29 -27.58
N ASP A 192 28.08 61.08 -26.42
CA ASP A 192 28.57 61.58 -25.13
C ASP A 192 29.31 60.43 -24.41
N PRO A 193 30.63 60.54 -24.11
CA PRO A 193 31.46 59.39 -23.70
C PRO A 193 31.06 58.63 -22.43
N ALA A 194 30.04 59.06 -21.69
CA ALA A 194 29.55 58.38 -20.48
C ALA A 194 28.64 57.16 -20.74
N ALA A 195 28.14 56.97 -21.97
CA ALA A 195 27.13 55.94 -22.27
C ALA A 195 27.70 54.54 -22.55
N SER A 196 28.89 54.43 -23.15
CA SER A 196 29.40 53.17 -23.72
C SER A 196 29.89 52.13 -22.69
N GLN A 197 30.07 52.52 -21.42
CA GLN A 197 30.54 51.61 -20.37
C GLN A 197 29.45 50.76 -19.68
N LEU A 198 28.16 50.95 -19.99
CA LEU A 198 27.07 50.23 -19.32
C LEU A 198 26.44 49.08 -20.14
N GLN A 199 26.93 48.83 -21.35
CA GLN A 199 26.40 47.78 -22.23
C GLN A 199 27.20 46.46 -22.21
N GLN A 200 28.36 46.44 -21.53
CA GLN A 200 29.15 45.21 -21.33
C GLN A 200 28.79 44.45 -20.03
N ASP A 201 28.28 45.14 -19.00
CA ASP A 201 27.98 44.58 -17.67
C ASP A 201 26.72 43.69 -17.58
N PHE A 202 25.97 43.51 -18.67
CA PHE A 202 24.80 42.61 -18.72
C PHE A 202 24.93 41.43 -19.69
N ALA A 203 26.12 41.23 -20.30
CA ALA A 203 26.38 40.12 -21.22
C ALA A 203 27.83 39.59 -21.14
N GLY A 204 28.42 39.51 -19.94
CA GLY A 204 29.85 39.17 -19.74
C GLY A 204 30.16 37.93 -18.89
N ALA A 205 29.16 37.19 -18.40
CA ALA A 205 29.33 36.20 -17.33
C ALA A 205 29.64 34.75 -17.77
N GLU A 206 30.58 34.51 -18.69
CA GLU A 206 31.28 33.19 -18.80
C GLU A 206 32.66 33.26 -19.52
N THR A 207 33.67 33.77 -18.82
CA THR A 207 35.14 33.55 -19.03
C THR A 207 35.83 33.97 -20.35
N LYS A 208 36.63 35.04 -20.26
CA LYS A 208 38.01 35.15 -20.78
C LYS A 208 38.98 34.70 -19.65
N GLU A 209 40.28 34.43 -19.82
CA GLU A 209 41.23 34.27 -20.95
C GLU A 209 42.31 33.27 -20.47
N ASP A 210 42.89 32.38 -21.28
CA ASP A 210 44.20 32.45 -21.98
C ASP A 210 44.65 30.97 -22.18
N SER A 211 45.57 30.55 -23.06
CA SER A 211 46.26 31.14 -24.23
C SER A 211 46.41 29.98 -25.27
N ASP A 212 47.10 30.03 -26.42
CA ASP A 212 48.15 30.93 -26.90
C ASP A 212 48.22 30.94 -28.44
N ALA A 213 48.98 31.88 -29.00
CA ALA A 213 49.31 31.91 -30.43
C ALA A 213 50.64 31.18 -30.71
N SER A 214 50.65 30.34 -31.76
CA SER A 214 51.85 29.61 -32.17
C SER A 214 52.57 30.25 -33.36
N THR A 215 53.87 30.49 -33.20
CA THR A 215 54.87 30.56 -34.28
C THR A 215 55.99 29.56 -33.95
N GLU A 216 56.59 28.82 -34.87
CA GLU A 216 56.40 28.76 -36.33
C GLU A 216 56.93 27.41 -36.91
N SER A 217 56.73 27.18 -38.21
CA SER A 217 57.52 26.31 -39.12
C SER A 217 57.39 24.77 -39.14
N SER A 218 57.38 24.26 -40.38
CA SER A 218 57.95 23.01 -40.93
C SER A 218 57.46 21.61 -40.53
N ASP A 219 56.73 21.01 -41.48
CA ASP A 219 57.11 19.80 -42.25
C ASP A 219 56.89 18.35 -41.75
N GLU A 220 56.10 17.66 -42.60
CA GLU A 220 56.27 16.30 -43.17
C GLU A 220 55.92 14.97 -42.44
N GLU A 221 55.22 14.15 -43.24
CA GLU A 221 55.12 12.68 -43.30
C GLU A 221 54.47 11.82 -42.19
N SER A 222 54.14 10.60 -42.63
CA SER A 222 53.54 9.44 -41.93
C SER A 222 54.52 8.24 -42.10
N PRO A 223 54.26 6.98 -41.67
CA PRO A 223 53.08 6.41 -41.03
C PRO A 223 53.40 5.45 -39.82
N SER A 224 52.47 4.51 -39.56
CA SER A 224 52.47 3.36 -38.62
C SER A 224 53.62 2.32 -38.86
N PRO A 225 53.75 1.14 -38.15
CA PRO A 225 52.75 0.39 -37.33
C PRO A 225 53.23 -0.58 -36.17
N VAL A 226 52.28 -1.18 -35.39
CA VAL A 226 52.09 -2.67 -35.06
C VAL A 226 53.26 -3.54 -34.45
N PRO A 227 53.06 -4.60 -33.58
CA PRO A 227 51.99 -4.95 -32.59
C PRO A 227 52.36 -5.95 -31.38
N VAL A 228 51.36 -6.55 -30.70
CA VAL A 228 51.23 -7.97 -30.17
C VAL A 228 51.74 -8.47 -28.76
N LYS A 229 50.75 -8.92 -27.94
CA LYS A 229 50.58 -10.11 -27.01
C LYS A 229 51.53 -10.55 -25.85
N GLU A 230 50.99 -10.47 -24.62
CA GLU A 230 50.41 -11.58 -23.77
C GLU A 230 51.27 -12.69 -23.04
N LYS A 231 50.82 -13.02 -21.79
CA LYS A 231 50.96 -14.27 -20.95
C LYS A 231 51.99 -14.36 -19.78
N THR A 232 51.65 -15.23 -18.81
CA THR A 232 52.13 -15.45 -17.40
C THR A 232 52.73 -16.88 -17.19
N PRO A 233 53.08 -17.41 -15.97
CA PRO A 233 53.24 -16.87 -14.59
C PRO A 233 54.73 -17.00 -14.10
N PRO A 234 55.26 -17.86 -13.16
CA PRO A 234 54.82 -18.48 -11.88
C PRO A 234 55.87 -18.54 -10.69
N ARG A 235 55.48 -19.19 -9.56
CA ARG A 235 56.30 -19.76 -8.41
C ARG A 235 56.94 -18.80 -7.36
N SER A 236 57.28 -19.19 -6.11
CA SER A 236 56.78 -20.22 -5.13
C SER A 236 57.54 -20.22 -3.77
N SER A 237 56.93 -20.74 -2.66
CA SER A 237 57.55 -21.18 -1.36
C SER A 237 58.02 -20.07 -0.37
N ALA A 238 58.27 -20.21 0.95
CA ALA A 238 58.07 -21.21 2.05
C ALA A 238 58.54 -20.62 3.44
N LYS A 239 58.43 -21.17 4.68
CA LYS A 239 57.48 -22.08 5.43
C LYS A 239 58.07 -22.55 6.80
N LYS A 240 57.60 -22.12 8.03
CA LYS A 240 57.70 -22.83 9.37
C LYS A 240 57.34 -22.06 10.70
N THR A 241 56.19 -22.41 11.31
CA THR A 241 55.87 -22.75 12.75
C THR A 241 56.81 -22.52 13.98
N ARG A 242 56.25 -22.13 15.15
CA ARG A 242 56.06 -22.97 16.41
C ARG A 242 55.57 -22.23 17.71
N LYS A 243 54.60 -22.83 18.44
CA LYS A 243 54.33 -22.92 19.94
C LYS A 243 54.42 -21.66 20.89
N ALA A 244 53.84 -21.59 22.11
CA ALA A 244 52.68 -22.22 22.84
C ALA A 244 52.56 -21.64 24.30
N LYS A 245 51.50 -22.02 25.07
CA LYS A 245 51.17 -21.70 26.52
C LYS A 245 50.56 -20.28 26.79
N GLU A 246 49.45 -20.10 27.54
CA GLU A 246 49.12 -20.31 29.00
C GLU A 246 49.77 -19.25 29.94
N VAL A 247 49.14 -18.68 30.98
CA VAL A 247 47.76 -18.72 31.55
C VAL A 247 47.55 -17.48 32.49
N GLU A 248 46.36 -17.34 33.11
CA GLU A 248 46.04 -16.55 34.34
C GLU A 248 45.67 -15.04 34.28
N THR A 249 44.77 -14.66 35.21
CA THR A 249 44.44 -13.30 35.67
C THR A 249 44.39 -13.33 37.21
N PRO A 250 44.64 -12.23 37.95
CA PRO A 250 43.52 -11.59 38.66
C PRO A 250 43.66 -10.07 39.04
N ALA A 251 42.53 -9.52 39.52
CA ALA A 251 42.40 -8.48 40.59
C ALA A 251 42.90 -7.00 40.43
N LYS A 252 41.94 -6.14 40.04
CA LYS A 252 41.59 -4.78 40.56
C LYS A 252 42.58 -3.89 41.38
N SER A 253 42.83 -2.68 40.84
CA SER A 253 42.82 -1.35 41.55
C SER A 253 44.02 -1.00 42.49
N PRO A 254 44.26 0.29 42.90
CA PRO A 254 43.40 1.49 42.81
C PRO A 254 44.05 2.87 42.43
N VAL A 255 43.17 3.87 42.21
CA VAL A 255 43.32 5.34 42.42
C VAL A 255 44.39 6.17 41.66
N LYS A 256 43.89 7.19 40.93
CA LYS A 256 44.38 8.58 41.03
C LYS A 256 43.30 9.61 40.69
N ARG A 257 43.11 10.62 41.55
CA ARG A 257 42.43 11.90 41.21
C ARG A 257 43.45 12.78 40.45
N GLY A 258 43.10 13.64 39.48
CA GLY A 258 41.81 13.90 38.84
C GLY A 258 41.59 15.42 38.60
N ARG A 259 41.00 15.82 37.47
CA ARG A 259 40.42 17.16 37.27
C ARG A 259 39.31 17.14 36.22
N LYS A 260 38.37 18.08 36.29
CA LYS A 260 37.13 18.10 35.49
C LYS A 260 37.35 18.69 34.09
N ALA A 261 36.72 18.05 33.10
CA ALA A 261 35.95 18.74 32.07
C ALA A 261 34.61 17.98 31.97
N ALA A 262 33.49 18.68 32.15
CA ALA A 262 32.18 18.07 31.98
C ALA A 262 31.72 18.34 30.55
N ALA A 263 31.69 17.31 29.70
CA ALA A 263 30.90 17.39 28.48
C ALA A 263 29.44 17.57 28.90
N ALA A 264 28.77 18.59 28.36
CA ALA A 264 27.32 18.66 28.45
C ALA A 264 26.77 17.43 27.71
N ALA A 265 26.00 16.59 28.41
CA ALA A 265 25.21 15.58 27.74
C ALA A 265 24.29 16.29 26.73
N ALA A 266 24.20 15.75 25.52
CA ALA A 266 23.01 16.00 24.70
C ALA A 266 21.81 15.44 25.47
N GLU A 267 20.66 16.09 25.35
CA GLU A 267 19.42 15.47 25.80
C GLU A 267 19.21 14.18 24.97
N PRO A 268 18.81 13.06 25.58
CA PRO A 268 18.57 11.84 24.84
C PRO A 268 17.42 12.10 23.86
N GLU A 269 17.66 11.87 22.57
CA GLU A 269 16.57 11.81 21.60
C GLU A 269 15.57 10.74 22.06
N PRO A 270 14.25 11.00 21.95
CA PRO A 270 13.25 10.03 22.35
C PRO A 270 13.46 8.73 21.56
N THR A 271 13.39 7.60 22.25
CA THR A 271 13.43 6.30 21.58
C THR A 271 12.27 6.18 20.59
N PRO A 272 12.37 5.34 19.53
CA PRO A 272 11.26 5.13 18.58
C PRO A 272 9.94 4.71 19.26
N ARG A 273 10.04 4.10 20.45
CA ARG A 273 8.92 3.80 21.33
C ARG A 273 8.26 5.07 21.85
N GLU A 274 9.04 5.97 22.45
CA GLU A 274 8.56 7.24 23.03
C GLU A 274 7.92 8.14 21.95
N ASP A 275 8.53 8.26 20.76
CA ASP A 275 7.92 8.96 19.62
C ASP A 275 6.58 8.33 19.20
N SER A 276 6.54 7.01 19.00
CA SER A 276 5.28 6.32 18.65
C SER A 276 4.18 6.46 19.71
N SER A 277 4.56 6.57 20.99
CA SER A 277 3.63 6.83 22.08
C SER A 277 3.14 8.28 22.10
N GLY A 278 4.01 9.26 21.81
CA GLY A 278 3.64 10.67 21.69
C GLY A 278 2.68 10.93 20.52
N GLN A 279 2.88 10.22 19.41
CA GLN A 279 1.95 10.24 18.26
C GLN A 279 0.59 9.59 18.59
N ALA A 280 0.53 8.66 19.56
CA ALA A 280 -0.74 8.14 20.07
C ALA A 280 -1.48 9.16 20.98
N HIS A 281 -0.76 9.89 21.84
CA HIS A 281 -1.34 10.89 22.75
C HIS A 281 -1.93 12.12 22.03
N ASN A 282 -1.43 12.48 20.85
CA ASN A 282 -1.92 13.63 20.08
C ASN A 282 -3.26 13.42 19.34
N ARG A 283 -3.85 12.23 19.37
CA ARG A 283 -5.04 11.87 18.57
C ARG A 283 -6.31 12.64 19.01
N PRO A 284 -7.26 12.92 18.09
CA PRO A 284 -8.43 13.76 18.38
C PRO A 284 -9.56 13.07 19.17
N SER A 285 -9.40 11.82 19.63
CA SER A 285 -10.46 11.01 20.25
C SER A 285 -11.09 11.67 21.49
N GLY A 286 -10.29 12.16 22.43
CA GLY A 286 -10.80 12.91 23.60
C GLY A 286 -11.58 14.17 23.20
N ARG A 287 -11.11 14.90 22.17
CA ARG A 287 -11.78 16.08 21.59
C ARG A 287 -13.04 15.75 20.78
N ARG A 288 -13.25 14.49 20.40
CA ARG A 288 -14.47 13.97 19.76
C ARG A 288 -15.47 13.52 20.83
N LEU A 289 -15.02 12.76 21.84
CA LEU A 289 -15.83 12.35 22.99
C LEU A 289 -16.38 13.56 23.77
N ALA A 290 -15.54 14.55 24.09
CA ALA A 290 -15.93 15.75 24.84
C ALA A 290 -16.95 16.67 24.11
N ARG A 291 -17.33 16.35 22.86
CA ARG A 291 -18.41 17.03 22.11
C ARG A 291 -19.55 16.09 21.66
N GLY A 292 -19.68 14.91 22.27
CA GLY A 292 -20.80 13.98 22.03
C GLY A 292 -20.62 13.00 20.85
N VAL A 293 -19.42 12.88 20.26
CA VAL A 293 -19.20 11.91 19.17
C VAL A 293 -19.06 10.49 19.73
N ARG A 294 -19.89 9.56 19.24
CA ARG A 294 -19.73 8.11 19.47
C ARG A 294 -18.44 7.64 18.79
N LEU A 295 -17.46 7.19 19.55
CA LEU A 295 -16.13 6.81 19.04
C LEU A 295 -16.17 5.49 18.26
N ASN A 296 -15.37 5.40 17.20
CA ASN A 296 -15.10 4.14 16.50
C ASN A 296 -14.04 3.28 17.21
N HIS A 297 -13.70 2.13 16.63
CA HIS A 297 -12.75 1.18 17.23
C HIS A 297 -11.38 1.82 17.50
N ALA A 298 -10.76 2.42 16.47
CA ALA A 298 -9.41 2.97 16.56
C ALA A 298 -9.34 4.22 17.46
N GLU A 299 -10.44 4.94 17.59
CA GLU A 299 -10.57 6.07 18.52
C GLU A 299 -10.75 5.63 19.97
N ALA A 300 -11.57 4.62 20.24
CA ALA A 300 -11.77 4.05 21.56
C ALA A 300 -10.47 3.38 22.06
N VAL A 301 -9.78 2.64 21.19
CA VAL A 301 -8.45 2.08 21.45
C VAL A 301 -7.45 3.18 21.81
N ALA A 302 -7.37 4.24 20.99
CA ALA A 302 -6.45 5.35 21.24
C ALA A 302 -6.73 6.07 22.57
N LEU A 303 -8.00 6.34 22.86
CA LEU A 303 -8.41 7.01 24.10
C LEU A 303 -8.03 6.18 25.32
N ILE A 304 -8.49 4.93 25.39
CA ILE A 304 -8.27 4.04 26.53
C ILE A 304 -6.77 3.81 26.72
N SER A 305 -6.01 3.62 25.64
CA SER A 305 -4.56 3.40 25.73
C SER A 305 -3.82 4.61 26.28
N SER A 306 -4.12 5.82 25.79
CA SER A 306 -3.47 7.05 26.26
C SER A 306 -3.83 7.36 27.72
N VAL A 307 -5.09 7.19 28.12
CA VAL A 307 -5.50 7.37 29.52
C VAL A 307 -4.84 6.33 30.43
N LEU A 308 -4.71 5.08 30.00
CA LEU A 308 -3.95 4.07 30.75
C LEU A 308 -2.47 4.45 30.87
N HIS A 309 -1.84 4.99 29.83
CA HIS A 309 -0.45 5.47 29.89
C HIS A 309 -0.28 6.62 30.90
N GLU A 310 -1.20 7.59 30.96
CA GLU A 310 -1.18 8.64 31.98
C GLU A 310 -1.37 8.08 33.41
N LEU A 311 -2.32 7.15 33.61
CA LEU A 311 -2.55 6.52 34.92
C LEU A 311 -1.38 5.62 35.37
N ILE A 312 -0.61 5.03 34.43
CA ILE A 312 0.66 4.36 34.71
C ILE A 312 1.73 5.38 35.10
N ARG A 313 1.82 6.50 34.37
CA ARG A 313 2.80 7.57 34.56
C ARG A 313 2.65 8.25 35.92
N ASP A 314 1.43 8.35 36.45
CA ASP A 314 1.14 8.81 37.81
C ASP A 314 1.68 7.85 38.90
N GLY A 315 1.77 6.54 38.60
CA GLY A 315 2.33 5.54 39.51
C GLY A 315 1.45 5.20 40.73
N HIS A 316 0.22 5.69 40.80
CA HIS A 316 -0.71 5.44 41.91
C HIS A 316 -1.44 4.08 41.84
N TYR A 317 -1.43 3.42 40.69
CA TYR A 317 -2.22 2.21 40.40
C TYR A 317 -1.34 1.00 40.07
N SER A 318 -1.79 -0.20 40.46
CA SER A 318 -1.19 -1.45 39.99
C SER A 318 -1.76 -1.89 38.64
N VAL A 319 -1.10 -2.85 38.00
CA VAL A 319 -1.61 -3.49 36.77
C VAL A 319 -3.06 -3.99 36.95
N ALA A 320 -3.39 -4.61 38.09
CA ALA A 320 -4.73 -5.16 38.33
C ALA A 320 -5.81 -4.08 38.50
N ASP A 321 -5.45 -2.92 39.07
CA ASP A 321 -6.34 -1.76 39.15
C ASP A 321 -6.62 -1.23 37.75
N LEU A 322 -5.59 -1.08 36.92
CA LEU A 322 -5.71 -0.56 35.55
C LEU A 322 -6.47 -1.50 34.61
N MET A 323 -6.27 -2.82 34.74
CA MET A 323 -7.09 -3.84 34.07
C MET A 323 -8.59 -3.73 34.40
N SER A 324 -8.92 -3.14 35.55
CA SER A 324 -10.29 -2.90 36.01
C SER A 324 -10.80 -1.52 35.56
N ILE A 325 -9.99 -0.47 35.76
CA ILE A 325 -10.30 0.93 35.41
C ILE A 325 -10.54 1.08 33.91
N GLY A 326 -9.75 0.43 33.06
CA GLY A 326 -9.92 0.47 31.59
C GLY A 326 -11.29 -0.01 31.10
N LYS A 327 -11.99 -0.85 31.88
CA LYS A 327 -13.35 -1.32 31.56
C LYS A 327 -14.46 -0.34 31.93
N THR A 328 -14.12 0.73 32.64
CA THR A 328 -15.05 1.73 33.14
C THR A 328 -15.07 3.02 32.32
N MET A 329 -14.06 3.28 31.49
CA MET A 329 -13.91 4.55 30.76
C MET A 329 -15.03 4.77 29.73
N LEU A 330 -15.35 3.75 28.93
CA LEU A 330 -16.32 3.87 27.83
C LEU A 330 -17.41 2.79 27.92
N GLY A 331 -18.67 3.23 27.91
CA GLY A 331 -19.84 2.35 27.78
C GLY A 331 -20.45 2.37 26.38
N ARG A 332 -21.39 1.46 26.08
CA ARG A 332 -22.03 1.24 24.76
C ARG A 332 -22.59 2.50 24.09
N ARG A 333 -23.00 3.50 24.87
CA ARG A 333 -23.49 4.81 24.37
C ARG A 333 -22.40 5.67 23.74
N HIS A 334 -21.17 5.52 24.21
CA HIS A 334 -20.02 6.38 23.90
C HIS A 334 -19.23 5.92 22.69
N VAL A 335 -19.61 4.76 22.13
CA VAL A 335 -18.96 4.12 20.99
C VAL A 335 -19.97 3.71 19.93
N LEU A 336 -19.51 3.49 18.69
CA LEU A 336 -20.32 2.86 17.65
C LEU A 336 -20.62 1.39 17.99
N PRO A 337 -21.74 0.80 17.56
CA PRO A 337 -22.13 -0.56 17.97
C PRO A 337 -21.09 -1.65 17.65
N SER A 338 -20.42 -1.52 16.50
CA SER A 338 -19.33 -2.40 16.05
C SER A 338 -18.15 -2.47 17.01
N VAL A 339 -17.93 -1.46 17.86
CA VAL A 339 -16.82 -1.45 18.83
C VAL A 339 -16.99 -2.54 19.88
N VAL A 340 -18.23 -2.90 20.27
CA VAL A 340 -18.49 -3.94 21.28
C VAL A 340 -18.04 -5.33 20.81
N ALA A 341 -18.15 -5.62 19.51
CA ALA A 341 -17.73 -6.90 18.93
C ALA A 341 -16.27 -6.92 18.43
N THR A 342 -15.67 -5.76 18.14
CA THR A 342 -14.29 -5.67 17.64
C THR A 342 -13.27 -5.40 18.74
N LEU A 343 -13.60 -4.57 19.73
CA LEU A 343 -12.74 -4.24 20.87
C LEU A 343 -13.01 -5.21 22.03
N VAL A 344 -12.65 -6.49 21.84
CA VAL A 344 -12.80 -7.53 22.87
C VAL A 344 -11.63 -7.58 23.84
N GLU A 345 -10.47 -7.03 23.47
CA GLU A 345 -9.27 -6.92 24.30
C GLU A 345 -8.46 -5.69 23.87
N LEU A 346 -7.78 -5.05 24.82
CA LEU A 346 -6.85 -3.95 24.60
C LEU A 346 -5.59 -4.18 25.44
N GLN A 347 -4.41 -3.90 24.89
CA GLN A 347 -3.13 -4.14 25.55
C GLN A 347 -2.24 -2.92 25.49
N VAL A 348 -1.70 -2.48 26.63
CA VAL A 348 -0.68 -1.41 26.71
C VAL A 348 0.48 -1.84 27.60
N GLU A 349 1.69 -1.39 27.27
CA GLU A 349 2.81 -1.40 28.18
C GLU A 349 3.22 0.04 28.52
N GLY A 350 3.41 0.31 29.82
CA GLY A 350 3.91 1.59 30.31
C GLY A 350 4.91 1.39 31.45
N THR A 351 5.67 2.43 31.77
CA THR A 351 6.71 2.40 32.81
C THR A 351 6.13 2.83 34.16
N PHE A 352 5.76 1.83 34.97
CA PHE A 352 5.41 2.00 36.37
C PHE A 352 6.66 2.36 37.20
N ILE A 353 6.46 2.76 38.45
CA ILE A 353 7.54 2.99 39.44
C ILE A 353 8.47 1.76 39.58
N SER A 354 7.96 0.55 39.38
CA SER A 354 8.69 -0.72 39.43
C SER A 354 9.31 -1.18 38.09
N GLY A 355 9.13 -0.44 36.99
CA GLY A 355 9.58 -0.82 35.64
C GLY A 355 8.43 -0.94 34.63
N THR A 356 8.71 -1.43 33.43
CA THR A 356 7.69 -1.65 32.38
C THR A 356 6.87 -2.91 32.65
N TYR A 357 5.53 -2.80 32.57
CA TYR A 357 4.62 -3.94 32.68
C TYR A 357 3.46 -3.82 31.68
N LEU A 358 2.94 -4.98 31.27
CA LEU A 358 1.74 -5.14 30.44
C LEU A 358 0.47 -4.96 31.27
N VAL A 359 -0.49 -4.21 30.73
CA VAL A 359 -1.88 -4.10 31.19
C VAL A 359 -2.80 -4.60 30.07
N THR A 360 -3.60 -5.63 30.35
CA THR A 360 -4.57 -6.21 29.40
C THR A 360 -6.00 -5.96 29.87
N VAL A 361 -6.75 -5.15 29.14
CA VAL A 361 -8.15 -4.83 29.43
C VAL A 361 -9.05 -5.74 28.57
N HIS A 362 -9.45 -6.89 29.12
CA HIS A 362 -10.44 -7.76 28.46
C HIS A 362 -11.84 -7.15 28.54
N HIS A 363 -12.53 -7.03 27.40
CA HIS A 363 -13.82 -6.35 27.22
C HIS A 363 -13.84 -4.92 27.81
N PRO A 364 -13.13 -3.94 27.19
CA PRO A 364 -13.13 -2.55 27.66
C PRO A 364 -14.52 -1.90 27.66
N ILE A 365 -15.39 -2.25 26.70
CA ILE A 365 -16.79 -1.78 26.66
C ILE A 365 -17.68 -2.77 27.42
N SER A 366 -17.81 -2.58 28.73
CA SER A 366 -18.46 -3.55 29.64
C SER A 366 -19.83 -3.12 30.20
N SER A 367 -20.23 -1.87 29.96
CA SER A 367 -21.43 -1.22 30.51
C SER A 367 -22.13 -0.35 29.45
N ASP A 368 -23.34 0.14 29.73
CA ASP A 368 -24.00 1.15 28.87
C ASP A 368 -23.40 2.55 29.05
N GLU A 369 -23.21 2.93 30.31
CA GLU A 369 -22.66 4.21 30.75
C GLU A 369 -21.16 4.06 31.07
N GLY A 370 -20.36 5.07 30.74
CA GLY A 370 -18.93 5.13 31.04
C GLY A 370 -18.60 6.25 32.04
N ASP A 371 -17.49 6.10 32.74
CA ASP A 371 -16.90 7.12 33.60
C ASP A 371 -16.12 8.13 32.73
N LEU A 372 -16.83 9.16 32.25
CA LEU A 372 -16.27 10.14 31.33
C LEU A 372 -15.28 11.11 32.00
N GLU A 373 -15.28 11.23 33.33
CA GLU A 373 -14.23 11.94 34.07
C GLU A 373 -12.91 11.17 34.00
N ARG A 374 -12.95 9.83 34.13
CA ARG A 374 -11.78 8.98 33.84
C ARG A 374 -11.43 8.95 32.36
N ALA A 375 -12.41 8.89 31.46
CA ALA A 375 -12.15 8.81 30.01
C ALA A 375 -11.51 10.09 29.42
N LEU A 376 -11.55 11.20 30.15
CA LEU A 376 -10.91 12.48 29.81
C LEU A 376 -9.82 12.87 30.83
N TYR A 377 -9.35 11.91 31.64
CA TYR A 377 -8.29 12.14 32.62
C TYR A 377 -7.01 12.64 31.95
N GLY A 378 -6.31 13.57 32.60
CA GLY A 378 -5.12 14.24 32.07
C GLY A 378 -5.38 15.19 30.90
N SER A 379 -6.53 15.14 30.22
CA SER A 379 -6.75 15.86 28.96
C SER A 379 -7.23 17.31 29.10
N PHE A 380 -7.56 17.76 30.32
CA PHE A 380 -8.12 19.08 30.64
C PHE A 380 -9.35 19.50 29.82
N LEU A 381 -10.08 18.55 29.21
CA LEU A 381 -11.31 18.81 28.48
C LEU A 381 -12.52 18.85 29.44
N PRO A 382 -13.57 19.64 29.14
CA PRO A 382 -14.81 19.56 29.89
C PRO A 382 -15.46 18.19 29.70
N VAL A 383 -15.91 17.57 30.79
CA VAL A 383 -16.71 16.35 30.72
C VAL A 383 -18.06 16.70 30.08
N PRO A 384 -18.48 16.01 29.00
CA PRO A 384 -19.74 16.32 28.32
C PRO A 384 -20.94 15.91 29.19
N ALA A 385 -22.06 16.62 29.02
CA ALA A 385 -23.33 16.23 29.63
C ALA A 385 -23.81 14.88 29.06
N ARG A 386 -24.47 14.05 29.89
CA ARG A 386 -24.92 12.70 29.51
C ARG A 386 -25.88 12.73 28.32
N GLU A 387 -26.67 13.79 28.20
CA GLU A 387 -27.61 14.06 27.12
C GLU A 387 -26.95 14.23 25.74
N ALA A 388 -25.62 14.43 25.69
CA ALA A 388 -24.86 14.45 24.45
C ALA A 388 -24.72 13.06 23.79
N PHE A 389 -25.02 11.98 24.52
CA PHE A 389 -25.04 10.61 24.00
C PHE A 389 -26.46 10.02 24.19
N PRO A 390 -27.14 9.55 23.14
CA PRO A 390 -28.42 8.86 23.30
C PRO A 390 -28.26 7.55 24.09
N ASP A 391 -29.36 7.03 24.64
CA ASP A 391 -29.39 5.66 25.16
C ASP A 391 -29.24 4.65 24.00
N PRO A 392 -28.65 3.46 24.24
CA PRO A 392 -28.32 2.52 23.18
C PRO A 392 -29.53 1.66 22.80
N ASP A 393 -29.89 1.61 21.52
CA ASP A 393 -30.92 0.67 21.04
C ASP A 393 -30.37 -0.77 21.11
N PRO A 394 -31.00 -1.71 21.85
CA PRO A 394 -30.59 -3.12 21.87
C PRO A 394 -30.51 -3.76 20.47
N ASN A 395 -31.30 -3.28 19.50
CA ASN A 395 -31.29 -3.76 18.13
C ASN A 395 -29.98 -3.46 17.38
N ASP A 396 -29.19 -2.46 17.81
CA ASP A 396 -27.88 -2.16 17.22
C ASP A 396 -26.84 -3.25 17.53
N PHE A 397 -27.00 -3.96 18.65
CA PHE A 397 -26.00 -4.89 19.21
C PHE A 397 -26.37 -6.37 18.97
N MET A 398 -27.30 -6.64 18.05
CA MET A 398 -27.65 -8.01 17.67
C MET A 398 -26.44 -8.72 17.04
N PRO A 399 -26.10 -9.97 17.44
CA PRO A 399 -24.88 -10.65 16.97
C PRO A 399 -24.74 -10.74 15.45
N GLU A 400 -25.86 -10.92 14.74
CA GLU A 400 -25.92 -10.98 13.27
C GLU A 400 -25.60 -9.65 12.57
N LYS A 401 -25.76 -8.50 13.23
CA LYS A 401 -25.36 -7.18 12.69
C LYS A 401 -23.89 -6.85 12.94
N MET A 402 -23.20 -7.61 13.79
CA MET A 402 -21.80 -7.34 14.13
C MET A 402 -20.88 -7.60 12.93
N PRO A 403 -19.76 -6.88 12.82
CA PRO A 403 -18.83 -7.10 11.72
C PRO A 403 -18.14 -8.45 11.86
N GLY A 404 -18.09 -9.23 10.77
CA GLY A 404 -17.52 -10.58 10.81
C GLY A 404 -18.39 -11.62 11.52
N ALA A 405 -19.69 -11.34 11.72
CA ALA A 405 -20.63 -12.27 12.34
C ALA A 405 -20.66 -13.63 11.64
N VAL A 406 -20.76 -14.72 12.41
CA VAL A 406 -20.86 -16.09 11.91
C VAL A 406 -22.20 -16.69 12.32
N ILE A 407 -22.97 -17.22 11.38
CA ILE A 407 -24.22 -17.93 11.63
C ILE A 407 -24.02 -19.42 11.27
N PRO A 408 -23.93 -20.32 12.27
CA PRO A 408 -23.78 -21.75 12.01
C PRO A 408 -24.94 -22.35 11.21
N ALA A 409 -24.67 -23.36 10.38
CA ALA A 409 -25.74 -24.12 9.72
C ALA A 409 -26.64 -24.84 10.73
N LYS A 410 -27.87 -25.18 10.32
CA LYS A 410 -28.91 -25.80 11.17
C LYS A 410 -28.54 -27.16 11.80
N HIS A 411 -27.45 -27.79 11.35
CA HIS A 411 -26.90 -28.99 11.99
C HIS A 411 -26.06 -28.61 13.21
N ALA A 412 -26.66 -28.68 14.40
CA ALA A 412 -26.10 -28.15 15.64
C ALA A 412 -24.73 -28.74 16.05
N ARG A 413 -24.34 -29.95 15.59
CA ARG A 413 -23.15 -30.66 16.09
C ARG A 413 -22.29 -31.24 14.97
N VAL A 414 -20.98 -31.22 15.18
CA VAL A 414 -19.94 -31.84 14.33
C VAL A 414 -19.43 -33.10 15.00
N GLU A 415 -19.39 -34.23 14.29
CA GLU A 415 -18.75 -35.47 14.73
C GLU A 415 -17.26 -35.46 14.38
N LEU A 416 -16.40 -35.82 15.33
CA LEU A 416 -14.95 -35.86 15.12
C LEU A 416 -14.48 -37.31 14.88
N SER A 417 -13.50 -37.50 14.00
CA SER A 417 -12.95 -38.81 13.60
C SER A 417 -14.03 -39.86 13.32
N PRO A 418 -14.98 -39.59 12.40
CA PRO A 418 -16.06 -40.52 12.08
C PRO A 418 -15.51 -41.86 11.59
N GLY A 419 -16.20 -42.96 11.92
CA GLY A 419 -15.84 -44.32 11.50
C GLY A 419 -14.57 -44.93 12.14
N ARG A 420 -13.73 -44.16 12.85
CA ARG A 420 -12.55 -44.72 13.54
C ARG A 420 -12.90 -45.53 14.78
N ARG A 421 -12.12 -46.59 15.04
CA ARG A 421 -12.28 -47.47 16.22
C ARG A 421 -12.03 -46.69 17.52
N ARG A 422 -12.76 -47.05 18.58
CA ARG A 422 -12.74 -46.37 19.87
C ARG A 422 -12.71 -47.34 21.05
N ILE A 423 -12.07 -46.90 22.13
CA ILE A 423 -12.00 -47.60 23.42
C ILE A 423 -12.15 -46.60 24.57
N LYS A 424 -12.43 -47.10 25.78
CA LYS A 424 -12.36 -46.32 27.02
C LYS A 424 -11.37 -46.98 27.98
N LEU A 425 -10.40 -46.22 28.47
CA LEU A 425 -9.41 -46.70 29.43
C LEU A 425 -9.46 -45.84 30.71
N LYS A 426 -9.26 -46.48 31.86
CA LYS A 426 -9.12 -45.80 33.14
C LYS A 426 -7.66 -45.44 33.37
N VAL A 427 -7.38 -44.15 33.54
CA VAL A 427 -6.02 -43.61 33.64
C VAL A 427 -5.83 -42.97 35.00
N MET A 428 -4.88 -43.48 35.78
CA MET A 428 -4.52 -43.01 37.11
C MET A 428 -3.14 -42.36 37.10
N SER A 429 -3.04 -41.11 37.56
CA SER A 429 -1.75 -40.46 37.83
C SER A 429 -1.22 -40.88 39.20
N LYS A 430 0.01 -41.39 39.23
CA LYS A 430 0.82 -41.50 40.46
C LYS A 430 1.99 -40.51 40.51
N GLY A 431 2.00 -39.55 39.59
CA GLY A 431 2.98 -38.47 39.58
C GLY A 431 2.79 -37.54 40.79
N ASP A 432 3.90 -36.97 41.24
CA ASP A 432 3.97 -35.88 42.22
C ASP A 432 3.67 -34.49 41.61
N ARG A 433 3.49 -34.44 40.28
CA ARG A 433 3.25 -33.24 39.47
C ARG A 433 2.10 -33.47 38.48
N PRO A 434 1.39 -32.42 38.05
CA PRO A 434 0.38 -32.52 37.00
C PRO A 434 0.94 -33.04 35.68
N ILE A 435 0.16 -33.86 34.99
CA ILE A 435 0.45 -34.43 33.67
C ILE A 435 -0.67 -34.03 32.73
N GLN A 436 -0.34 -33.50 31.54
CA GLN A 436 -1.33 -33.01 30.58
C GLN A 436 -1.01 -33.56 29.19
N VAL A 437 -1.99 -34.24 28.59
CA VAL A 437 -1.84 -35.01 27.35
C VAL A 437 -2.69 -34.38 26.24
N GLY A 438 -2.04 -33.95 25.16
CA GLY A 438 -2.69 -33.33 24.00
C GLY A 438 -3.43 -34.34 23.11
N SER A 439 -4.47 -33.87 22.41
CA SER A 439 -5.37 -34.63 21.53
C SER A 439 -4.66 -35.66 20.63
N HIS A 440 -3.58 -35.24 19.97
CA HIS A 440 -2.85 -36.02 18.98
C HIS A 440 -1.61 -36.77 19.52
N TYR A 441 -1.40 -36.78 20.84
CA TYR A 441 -0.28 -37.50 21.42
C TYR A 441 -0.54 -39.02 21.46
N HIS A 442 0.40 -39.82 20.94
CA HIS A 442 0.35 -41.30 20.96
C HIS A 442 0.18 -41.81 22.39
N PHE A 443 -0.98 -42.38 22.71
CA PHE A 443 -1.37 -42.53 24.11
C PHE A 443 -0.49 -43.53 24.86
N ILE A 444 0.00 -44.57 24.17
CA ILE A 444 0.98 -45.54 24.69
C ILE A 444 2.31 -44.91 25.11
N GLU A 445 2.73 -43.81 24.49
CA GLU A 445 4.00 -43.10 24.78
C GLU A 445 3.88 -42.13 25.98
N THR A 446 2.70 -41.96 26.57
CA THR A 446 2.46 -40.94 27.63
C THR A 446 3.27 -41.19 28.90
N ASN A 447 3.43 -40.15 29.74
CA ASN A 447 4.30 -40.13 30.91
C ASN A 447 4.32 -41.46 31.72
N PRO A 448 5.51 -41.96 32.14
CA PRO A 448 5.66 -43.20 32.92
C PRO A 448 4.74 -43.35 34.14
N GLN A 449 4.41 -42.23 34.80
CA GLN A 449 3.60 -42.18 36.02
C GLN A 449 2.08 -42.28 35.79
N LEU A 450 1.62 -42.36 34.54
CA LEU A 450 0.24 -42.70 34.20
C LEU A 450 0.07 -44.22 34.14
N HIS A 451 -0.70 -44.76 35.09
CA HIS A 451 -1.12 -46.16 35.16
C HIS A 451 -2.40 -46.38 34.35
N PHE A 452 -2.31 -47.22 33.32
CA PHE A 452 -3.44 -47.69 32.48
C PHE A 452 -2.99 -48.88 31.61
N ASP A 453 -3.89 -49.41 30.79
CA ASP A 453 -3.57 -50.48 29.84
C ASP A 453 -2.82 -49.96 28.60
N ARG A 454 -1.49 -49.97 28.68
CA ARG A 454 -0.57 -49.69 27.57
C ARG A 454 -0.85 -50.52 26.31
N ILE A 455 -1.24 -51.80 26.42
CA ILE A 455 -1.49 -52.68 25.26
C ILE A 455 -2.72 -52.19 24.50
N GLN A 456 -3.83 -51.93 25.20
CA GLN A 456 -5.06 -51.43 24.57
C GLN A 456 -4.87 -50.03 23.97
N SER A 457 -3.98 -49.21 24.53
CA SER A 457 -3.66 -47.87 23.99
C SER A 457 -2.78 -47.86 22.72
N TYR A 458 -2.30 -49.01 22.26
CA TYR A 458 -1.37 -49.09 21.13
C TYR A 458 -2.05 -48.71 19.80
N GLY A 459 -1.56 -47.66 19.15
CA GLY A 459 -2.19 -47.09 17.94
C GLY A 459 -3.37 -46.14 18.22
N PHE A 460 -3.55 -45.70 19.46
CA PHE A 460 -4.63 -44.79 19.86
C PHE A 460 -4.12 -43.42 20.34
N ARG A 461 -4.97 -42.40 20.16
CA ARG A 461 -4.84 -41.03 20.68
C ARG A 461 -6.12 -40.62 21.43
N LEU A 462 -6.16 -39.43 22.04
CA LEU A 462 -7.37 -38.96 22.74
C LEU A 462 -8.50 -38.62 21.74
N ASP A 463 -9.73 -39.04 22.05
CA ASP A 463 -10.95 -38.70 21.29
C ASP A 463 -11.55 -37.38 21.81
N ILE A 464 -10.86 -36.28 21.53
CA ILE A 464 -11.18 -34.91 21.94
C ILE A 464 -10.86 -33.95 20.77
N PRO A 465 -11.37 -32.70 20.76
CA PRO A 465 -11.11 -31.75 19.69
C PRO A 465 -9.61 -31.50 19.47
N ALA A 466 -9.21 -31.33 18.21
CA ALA A 466 -7.83 -30.99 17.85
C ALA A 466 -7.34 -29.76 18.63
N GLY A 467 -6.03 -29.70 18.88
CA GLY A 467 -5.44 -28.67 19.74
C GLY A 467 -5.72 -28.80 21.24
N THR A 468 -6.77 -29.50 21.70
CA THR A 468 -7.10 -29.61 23.15
C THR A 468 -6.28 -30.68 23.87
N SER A 469 -6.46 -30.80 25.20
CA SER A 469 -5.72 -31.73 26.06
C SER A 469 -6.52 -32.17 27.29
N ILE A 470 -6.29 -33.37 27.81
CA ILE A 470 -6.78 -33.81 29.12
C ILE A 470 -5.66 -33.67 30.16
N ARG A 471 -6.02 -33.12 31.33
CA ARG A 471 -5.12 -32.89 32.46
C ARG A 471 -5.42 -33.84 33.63
N PHE A 472 -4.36 -34.33 34.26
CA PHE A 472 -4.36 -35.20 35.43
C PHE A 472 -3.50 -34.55 36.52
N GLU A 473 -4.09 -34.22 37.66
CA GLU A 473 -3.37 -33.78 38.86
C GLU A 473 -2.70 -34.97 39.58
N PRO A 474 -1.82 -34.73 40.58
CA PRO A 474 -1.28 -35.80 41.42
C PRO A 474 -2.38 -36.64 42.07
N GLY A 475 -2.40 -37.96 41.80
CA GLY A 475 -3.41 -38.88 42.32
C GLY A 475 -4.73 -38.94 41.53
N ASP A 476 -4.93 -38.11 40.50
CA ASP A 476 -6.15 -38.13 39.69
C ASP A 476 -6.41 -39.51 39.06
N THR A 477 -7.68 -39.90 38.97
CA THR A 477 -8.10 -41.06 38.17
C THR A 477 -9.28 -40.67 37.29
N LYS A 478 -9.10 -40.77 35.96
CA LYS A 478 -10.09 -40.35 34.96
C LYS A 478 -10.24 -41.42 33.88
N THR A 479 -11.47 -41.72 33.49
CA THR A 479 -11.73 -42.56 32.31
C THR A 479 -11.71 -41.68 31.07
N VAL A 480 -10.85 -42.02 30.11
CA VAL A 480 -10.72 -41.29 28.84
C VAL A 480 -11.24 -42.14 27.68
N THR A 481 -11.90 -41.50 26.71
CA THR A 481 -12.15 -42.12 25.40
C THR A 481 -10.91 -41.94 24.53
N LEU A 482 -10.46 -43.01 23.90
CA LEU A 482 -9.40 -42.97 22.88
C LEU A 482 -9.95 -43.36 21.52
N VAL A 483 -9.39 -42.78 20.47
CA VAL A 483 -9.68 -43.06 19.05
C VAL A 483 -8.40 -43.52 18.34
N GLU A 484 -8.55 -44.47 17.42
CA GLU A 484 -7.43 -44.99 16.61
C GLU A 484 -6.82 -43.88 15.73
N ILE A 485 -5.50 -43.93 15.49
CA ILE A 485 -4.82 -43.02 14.56
C ILE A 485 -5.19 -43.33 13.09
N GLY A 486 -5.23 -42.30 12.25
CA GLY A 486 -5.50 -42.42 10.81
C GLY A 486 -4.25 -42.74 9.99
N GLY A 487 -4.38 -42.61 8.67
CA GLY A 487 -3.28 -42.67 7.72
C GLY A 487 -2.56 -44.02 7.69
N HIS A 488 -1.23 -43.99 7.58
CA HIS A 488 -0.40 -45.20 7.56
C HIS A 488 -0.35 -45.96 8.91
N ARG A 489 -0.90 -45.38 9.98
CA ARG A 489 -0.84 -45.90 11.37
C ARG A 489 0.59 -46.21 11.81
N VAL A 490 1.48 -45.23 11.69
CA VAL A 490 2.90 -45.32 12.06
C VAL A 490 3.18 -44.41 13.26
N ILE A 491 3.58 -45.00 14.38
CA ILE A 491 3.97 -44.27 15.59
C ILE A 491 5.42 -43.78 15.44
N ARG A 492 5.63 -42.50 15.74
CA ARG A 492 6.95 -41.85 15.83
C ARG A 492 6.93 -40.85 17.00
N GLY A 493 8.12 -40.42 17.41
CA GLY A 493 8.27 -39.45 18.50
C GLY A 493 7.95 -40.01 19.87
N GLY A 494 7.41 -39.17 20.74
CA GLY A 494 7.05 -39.55 22.12
C GLY A 494 8.29 -39.80 22.98
N ASN A 495 8.39 -40.99 23.58
CA ASN A 495 9.62 -41.49 24.22
C ASN A 495 10.37 -42.49 23.33
N TRP A 496 9.93 -42.70 22.09
CA TRP A 496 10.57 -43.55 21.07
C TRP A 496 10.64 -45.05 21.47
N LEU A 497 9.59 -45.58 22.08
CA LEU A 497 9.53 -46.96 22.58
C LEU A 497 8.54 -47.85 21.81
N ALA A 498 7.51 -47.27 21.21
CA ALA A 498 6.44 -47.92 20.46
C ALA A 498 6.53 -47.72 18.93
N ASN A 499 7.70 -47.28 18.43
CA ASN A 499 7.85 -46.74 17.07
C ASN A 499 7.59 -47.76 15.93
N GLY A 500 7.23 -47.23 14.76
CA GLY A 500 6.93 -48.01 13.54
C GLY A 500 5.43 -48.24 13.32
N VAL A 501 5.10 -49.07 12.32
CA VAL A 501 3.72 -49.45 11.99
C VAL A 501 3.05 -50.11 13.20
N VAL A 502 1.79 -49.76 13.46
CA VAL A 502 0.93 -50.39 14.46
C VAL A 502 0.60 -51.82 14.04
N ASP A 503 1.26 -52.78 14.68
CA ASP A 503 1.00 -54.21 14.55
C ASP A 503 0.90 -54.85 15.94
N MET A 504 -0.27 -55.41 16.27
CA MET A 504 -0.54 -56.02 17.57
C MET A 504 0.39 -57.19 17.90
N SER A 505 1.03 -57.83 16.90
CA SER A 505 2.05 -58.87 17.13
C SER A 505 3.25 -58.35 17.95
N ARG A 506 3.51 -57.04 17.89
CA ARG A 506 4.61 -56.34 18.57
C ARG A 506 4.21 -55.77 19.93
N ALA A 507 2.94 -55.84 20.32
CA ALA A 507 2.44 -55.11 21.48
C ALA A 507 3.07 -55.56 22.81
N GLU A 508 3.29 -56.86 23.01
CA GLU A 508 3.98 -57.40 24.19
C GLU A 508 5.47 -57.00 24.21
N GLU A 509 6.15 -57.00 23.06
CA GLU A 509 7.55 -56.56 22.93
C GLU A 509 7.70 -55.08 23.30
N ILE A 510 6.78 -54.24 22.81
CA ILE A 510 6.74 -52.80 23.07
C ILE A 510 6.43 -52.52 24.55
N VAL A 511 5.46 -53.22 25.15
CA VAL A 511 5.14 -53.05 26.58
C VAL A 511 6.26 -53.59 27.48
N GLY A 512 6.98 -54.64 27.08
CA GLY A 512 8.20 -55.08 27.77
C GLY A 512 9.30 -54.00 27.77
N LYS A 513 9.51 -53.29 26.64
CA LYS A 513 10.43 -52.14 26.58
C LYS A 513 9.96 -50.98 27.46
N LEU A 514 8.68 -50.63 27.40
CA LEU A 514 8.07 -49.59 28.23
C LEU A 514 8.23 -49.89 29.73
N GLN A 515 7.92 -51.11 30.17
CA GLN A 515 8.12 -51.54 31.57
C GLN A 515 9.60 -51.52 31.97
N THR A 516 10.51 -51.93 31.08
CA THR A 516 11.97 -51.84 31.30
C THR A 516 12.44 -50.38 31.45
N ALA A 517 11.81 -49.45 30.72
CA ALA A 517 12.02 -48.01 30.84
C ALA A 517 11.22 -47.36 32.00
N GLY A 518 10.57 -48.16 32.87
CA GLY A 518 9.86 -47.69 34.07
C GLY A 518 8.44 -47.17 33.85
N PHE A 519 7.84 -47.39 32.68
CA PHE A 519 6.46 -46.96 32.40
C PHE A 519 5.45 -47.90 33.05
N ALA A 520 4.46 -47.31 33.71
CA ALA A 520 3.36 -48.06 34.30
C ALA A 520 2.45 -48.69 33.22
N HIS A 521 2.20 -49.99 33.38
CA HIS A 521 1.18 -50.75 32.66
C HIS A 521 0.31 -51.48 33.68
N VAL A 522 -1.01 -51.42 33.51
CA VAL A 522 -2.01 -52.15 34.30
C VAL A 522 -3.02 -52.72 33.31
N PRO A 523 -3.09 -54.05 33.11
CA PRO A 523 -4.12 -54.65 32.26
C PRO A 523 -5.53 -54.33 32.77
N GLU A 524 -6.43 -53.95 31.86
CA GLU A 524 -7.87 -53.86 32.15
C GLU A 524 -8.64 -54.89 31.30
N PRO A 525 -9.77 -55.44 31.77
CA PRO A 525 -10.61 -56.30 30.93
C PRO A 525 -11.08 -55.55 29.69
N GLN A 526 -10.92 -56.15 28.51
CA GLN A 526 -11.31 -55.52 27.25
C GLN A 526 -12.83 -55.25 27.22
N ALA A 527 -13.21 -53.97 27.27
CA ALA A 527 -14.59 -53.55 27.13
C ALA A 527 -15.05 -53.65 25.66
N ASP A 528 -16.36 -53.82 25.44
CA ASP A 528 -16.92 -53.92 24.09
C ASP A 528 -16.80 -52.57 23.34
N SER A 529 -15.89 -52.54 22.38
CA SER A 529 -15.64 -51.38 21.51
C SER A 529 -16.83 -51.01 20.62
N ALA A 530 -17.80 -51.90 20.39
CA ALA A 530 -18.98 -51.62 19.58
C ALA A 530 -19.96 -50.63 20.25
N LEU A 531 -19.78 -50.35 21.55
CA LEU A 531 -20.69 -49.51 22.35
C LEU A 531 -20.12 -48.11 22.68
N VAL A 532 -18.97 -47.74 22.12
CA VAL A 532 -18.33 -46.43 22.36
C VAL A 532 -18.74 -45.42 21.28
N ALA A 533 -19.80 -44.65 21.55
CA ALA A 533 -20.23 -43.55 20.70
C ALA A 533 -19.12 -42.50 20.47
N GLY A 534 -19.07 -41.94 19.26
CA GLY A 534 -18.04 -40.99 18.85
C GLY A 534 -18.16 -39.63 19.52
N PHE A 535 -17.01 -38.97 19.74
CA PHE A 535 -17.00 -37.59 20.22
C PHE A 535 -17.62 -36.64 19.18
N SER A 536 -18.47 -35.74 19.66
CA SER A 536 -19.01 -34.62 18.87
C SER A 536 -19.05 -33.34 19.70
N MET A 537 -19.05 -32.19 19.04
CA MET A 537 -19.10 -30.86 19.66
C MET A 537 -20.16 -29.98 19.02
N GLU A 538 -20.65 -28.97 19.76
CA GLU A 538 -21.52 -27.94 19.21
C GLU A 538 -20.79 -27.18 18.10
N ARG A 539 -21.50 -26.91 17.01
CA ARG A 539 -20.93 -26.33 15.78
C ARG A 539 -20.41 -24.91 16.01
N GLU A 540 -21.08 -24.12 16.83
CA GLU A 540 -20.61 -22.80 17.25
C GLU A 540 -19.30 -22.85 18.06
N ALA A 541 -19.03 -23.96 18.77
CA ALA A 541 -17.75 -24.17 19.45
C ALA A 541 -16.67 -24.66 18.46
N TYR A 542 -17.05 -25.46 17.46
CA TYR A 542 -16.15 -25.85 16.37
C TYR A 542 -15.69 -24.62 15.58
N SER A 543 -16.62 -23.80 15.10
CA SER A 543 -16.32 -22.64 14.27
C SER A 543 -15.49 -21.59 15.04
N ARG A 544 -15.68 -21.44 16.36
CA ARG A 544 -14.79 -20.63 17.21
C ARG A 544 -13.37 -21.17 17.32
N MET A 545 -13.19 -22.50 17.34
CA MET A 545 -11.87 -23.12 17.49
C MET A 545 -11.06 -23.19 16.20
N PHE A 546 -11.71 -23.48 15.07
CA PHE A 546 -11.05 -23.81 13.80
C PHE A 546 -11.48 -22.90 12.63
N GLY A 547 -12.24 -21.85 12.89
CA GLY A 547 -12.95 -21.09 11.85
C GLY A 547 -14.15 -21.87 11.27
N PRO A 548 -15.05 -21.18 10.54
CA PRO A 548 -16.29 -21.73 10.00
C PRO A 548 -16.08 -22.91 9.04
N THR A 549 -17.15 -23.67 8.81
CA THR A 549 -17.16 -24.91 8.00
C THR A 549 -18.43 -25.07 7.17
N THR A 550 -18.48 -26.04 6.25
CA THR A 550 -19.46 -26.21 5.16
C THR A 550 -20.91 -25.88 5.56
N GLY A 551 -21.46 -24.78 5.03
CA GLY A 551 -22.80 -24.27 5.32
C GLY A 551 -22.90 -23.21 6.43
N ASP A 552 -21.81 -22.86 7.10
CA ASP A 552 -21.75 -21.65 7.95
C ASP A 552 -21.83 -20.40 7.06
N LEU A 553 -22.55 -19.37 7.52
CA LEU A 553 -22.54 -18.05 6.91
C LEU A 553 -21.56 -17.12 7.64
N VAL A 554 -20.87 -16.25 6.91
CA VAL A 554 -19.96 -15.23 7.46
C VAL A 554 -20.26 -13.86 6.84
N ARG A 555 -20.44 -12.83 7.67
CA ARG A 555 -20.65 -11.44 7.22
C ARG A 555 -19.32 -10.79 6.86
N LEU A 556 -19.26 -10.11 5.71
CA LEU A 556 -18.02 -9.46 5.23
C LEU A 556 -17.89 -8.03 5.79
N GLY A 557 -17.06 -7.86 6.83
CA GLY A 557 -16.90 -6.58 7.52
C GLY A 557 -18.24 -6.07 8.06
N LEU A 558 -18.51 -4.76 7.94
CA LEU A 558 -19.83 -4.18 8.24
C LEU A 558 -20.82 -4.21 7.05
N THR A 559 -20.47 -4.82 5.92
CA THR A 559 -21.38 -4.91 4.76
C THR A 559 -22.47 -5.94 4.98
N ASP A 560 -23.60 -5.80 4.28
CA ASP A 560 -24.65 -6.83 4.24
C ASP A 560 -24.35 -8.02 3.32
N LEU A 561 -23.10 -8.18 2.86
CA LEU A 561 -22.66 -9.35 2.11
C LEU A 561 -22.38 -10.51 3.07
N TRP A 562 -23.00 -11.66 2.80
CA TRP A 562 -22.84 -12.89 3.56
C TRP A 562 -22.32 -14.00 2.65
N VAL A 563 -21.25 -14.69 3.06
CA VAL A 563 -20.74 -15.84 2.32
C VAL A 563 -21.06 -17.15 3.02
N GLU A 564 -21.55 -18.14 2.26
CA GLU A 564 -21.71 -19.52 2.74
C GLU A 564 -20.45 -20.33 2.40
N VAL A 565 -19.90 -21.05 3.39
CA VAL A 565 -18.75 -21.95 3.15
C VAL A 565 -19.22 -23.13 2.28
N GLU A 566 -18.75 -23.20 1.04
CA GLU A 566 -19.24 -24.13 0.01
C GLU A 566 -18.72 -25.56 0.23
N ASN A 567 -17.49 -25.68 0.76
CA ASN A 567 -16.84 -26.95 1.10
C ASN A 567 -15.81 -26.75 2.23
N ASP A 568 -15.51 -27.81 2.96
CA ASP A 568 -14.38 -27.90 3.90
C ASP A 568 -13.54 -29.13 3.52
N MET A 569 -12.25 -28.91 3.27
CA MET A 569 -11.32 -29.97 2.85
C MET A 569 -10.75 -30.75 4.04
N THR A 570 -11.03 -30.33 5.28
CA THR A 570 -10.52 -30.99 6.50
C THR A 570 -11.07 -32.41 6.71
N THR A 571 -10.46 -33.14 7.64
CA THR A 571 -11.05 -34.32 8.26
C THR A 571 -11.32 -33.99 9.72
N TYR A 572 -12.59 -33.95 10.12
CA TYR A 572 -12.97 -33.49 11.46
C TYR A 572 -12.27 -34.30 12.56
N GLY A 573 -11.71 -33.62 13.54
CA GLY A 573 -10.89 -34.16 14.62
C GLY A 573 -9.40 -34.29 14.31
N ASP A 574 -8.95 -34.12 13.06
CA ASP A 574 -7.55 -34.11 12.61
C ASP A 574 -7.07 -32.68 12.21
N GLU A 575 -7.70 -31.62 12.73
CA GLU A 575 -7.42 -30.23 12.33
C GLU A 575 -5.99 -29.78 12.67
N CYS A 576 -5.38 -29.07 11.73
CA CYS A 576 -4.03 -28.54 11.82
C CYS A 576 -3.98 -27.35 12.80
N ALA A 577 -3.67 -27.62 14.07
CA ALA A 577 -3.58 -26.59 15.11
C ALA A 577 -2.17 -26.53 15.73
N PHE A 578 -1.52 -25.37 15.68
CA PHE A 578 -0.17 -25.14 16.24
C PHE A 578 -0.19 -24.51 17.64
N GLY A 579 0.78 -24.87 18.48
CA GLY A 579 0.99 -24.31 19.82
C GLY A 579 1.23 -25.36 20.91
N GLY A 580 1.43 -24.89 22.15
CA GLY A 580 1.72 -25.73 23.30
C GLY A 580 0.69 -26.84 23.52
N GLY A 581 1.12 -28.10 23.37
CA GLY A 581 0.24 -29.28 23.53
C GLY A 581 -0.73 -29.56 22.36
N LYS A 582 -0.76 -28.73 21.30
CA LYS A 582 -1.71 -28.86 20.19
C LYS A 582 -1.37 -30.01 19.20
N THR A 583 -1.92 -29.96 17.99
CA THR A 583 -1.84 -31.00 16.95
C THR A 583 -0.50 -31.05 16.22
N LEU A 584 -0.02 -29.91 15.70
CA LEU A 584 1.21 -29.82 14.90
C LEU A 584 2.44 -29.89 15.81
N ARG A 585 2.88 -31.12 16.11
CA ARG A 585 4.08 -31.48 16.89
C ARG A 585 4.66 -32.80 16.38
N GLU A 586 5.95 -33.01 16.61
CA GLU A 586 6.73 -34.18 16.16
C GLU A 586 6.03 -35.52 16.49
N GLY A 587 5.99 -36.42 15.52
CA GLY A 587 5.31 -37.71 15.57
C GLY A 587 3.78 -37.65 15.46
N MET A 588 3.20 -36.45 15.59
CA MET A 588 1.76 -36.19 15.69
C MET A 588 1.30 -35.54 14.38
N GLY A 589 0.73 -34.33 14.40
CA GLY A 589 0.38 -33.62 13.15
C GLY A 589 1.57 -33.14 12.32
N GLN A 590 2.80 -33.18 12.86
CA GLN A 590 4.04 -32.94 12.14
C GLN A 590 4.75 -34.27 11.87
N ALA A 591 5.02 -34.57 10.60
CA ALA A 591 5.69 -35.77 10.15
C ALA A 591 7.17 -35.81 10.58
N SER A 592 7.69 -37.02 10.80
CA SER A 592 9.02 -37.21 11.43
C SER A 592 9.91 -38.13 10.62
N GLY A 593 11.16 -37.69 10.41
CA GLY A 593 12.12 -38.38 9.54
C GLY A 593 11.95 -38.08 8.05
N ARG A 594 11.27 -36.99 7.69
CA ARG A 594 11.14 -36.48 6.31
C ARG A 594 12.04 -35.26 6.10
N GLY A 595 12.57 -35.10 4.89
CA GLY A 595 13.40 -33.96 4.50
C GLY A 595 12.61 -32.77 3.97
N HIS A 596 13.26 -31.61 3.82
CA HIS A 596 12.65 -30.39 3.26
C HIS A 596 12.07 -30.58 1.84
N ALA A 597 12.59 -31.52 1.05
CA ALA A 597 12.03 -31.85 -0.27
C ALA A 597 10.70 -32.65 -0.22
N GLU A 598 10.31 -33.14 0.96
CA GLU A 598 9.07 -33.91 1.20
C GLU A 598 8.03 -33.09 2.01
N CYS A 599 8.29 -31.81 2.27
CA CYS A 599 7.49 -30.97 3.16
C CYS A 599 7.37 -29.53 2.63
N VAL A 600 6.25 -28.88 2.94
CA VAL A 600 6.04 -27.46 2.66
C VAL A 600 6.92 -26.59 3.55
N ASP A 601 7.32 -25.40 3.06
CA ASP A 601 8.14 -24.46 3.81
C ASP A 601 7.30 -23.66 4.82
N THR A 602 6.06 -23.34 4.44
CA THR A 602 5.05 -22.74 5.34
C THR A 602 3.70 -23.41 5.09
N ILE A 603 2.90 -23.58 6.14
CA ILE A 603 1.48 -23.96 6.06
C ILE A 603 0.60 -22.85 6.65
N ILE A 604 -0.42 -22.41 5.91
CA ILE A 604 -1.51 -21.60 6.46
C ILE A 604 -2.63 -22.55 6.87
N THR A 605 -2.93 -22.64 8.16
CA THR A 605 -3.86 -23.64 8.70
C THR A 605 -5.30 -23.15 8.72
N ASN A 606 -6.27 -24.00 8.40
CA ASN A 606 -7.71 -23.74 8.59
C ASN A 606 -8.23 -22.43 7.93
N ALA A 607 -7.69 -22.02 6.79
CA ALA A 607 -8.05 -20.79 6.10
C ALA A 607 -9.45 -20.85 5.47
N LEU A 608 -10.30 -19.83 5.69
CA LEU A 608 -11.47 -19.58 4.84
C LEU A 608 -11.02 -18.83 3.58
N ILE A 609 -10.84 -19.56 2.49
CA ILE A 609 -10.50 -19.01 1.18
C ILE A 609 -11.72 -18.29 0.59
N ILE A 610 -11.53 -17.05 0.16
CA ILE A 610 -12.44 -16.37 -0.77
C ILE A 610 -11.64 -16.02 -2.02
N ASP A 611 -12.02 -16.64 -3.13
CA ASP A 611 -11.37 -16.53 -4.44
C ASP A 611 -12.44 -16.65 -5.54
N TRP A 612 -12.11 -16.30 -6.79
CA TRP A 612 -13.02 -16.52 -7.92
C TRP A 612 -13.36 -18.01 -8.11
N THR A 613 -12.40 -18.91 -7.82
CA THR A 613 -12.58 -20.37 -7.92
C THR A 613 -13.60 -20.94 -6.94
N GLY A 614 -13.80 -20.31 -5.77
CA GLY A 614 -14.61 -20.88 -4.70
C GLY A 614 -14.57 -20.08 -3.41
N ILE A 615 -15.54 -20.36 -2.53
CA ILE A 615 -15.53 -19.89 -1.13
C ILE A 615 -15.54 -21.12 -0.22
N TYR A 616 -14.36 -21.56 0.24
CA TYR A 616 -14.17 -22.86 0.87
C TYR A 616 -13.08 -22.83 1.94
N LYS A 617 -13.05 -23.89 2.75
CA LYS A 617 -12.16 -24.03 3.89
C LYS A 617 -11.06 -25.06 3.60
N ALA A 618 -9.80 -24.69 3.78
CA ALA A 618 -8.65 -25.56 3.52
C ALA A 618 -7.40 -25.13 4.30
N ASP A 619 -6.39 -26.01 4.38
CA ASP A 619 -5.00 -25.63 4.63
C ASP A 619 -4.32 -25.24 3.30
N ILE A 620 -3.46 -24.22 3.29
CA ILE A 620 -2.70 -23.77 2.11
C ILE A 620 -1.21 -24.04 2.34
N GLY A 621 -0.60 -24.85 1.47
CA GLY A 621 0.82 -25.17 1.51
C GLY A 621 1.65 -24.29 0.59
N ILE A 622 2.79 -23.85 1.09
CA ILE A 622 3.70 -22.94 0.40
C ILE A 622 5.06 -23.63 0.24
N LYS A 623 5.61 -23.60 -0.98
CA LYS A 623 6.92 -24.19 -1.31
C LYS A 623 7.68 -23.29 -2.28
N ASP A 624 8.93 -22.95 -1.95
CA ASP A 624 9.79 -22.09 -2.80
C ASP A 624 9.11 -20.77 -3.24
N GLY A 625 8.22 -20.24 -2.38
CA GLY A 625 7.42 -19.03 -2.61
C GLY A 625 6.18 -19.19 -3.50
N LEU A 626 5.87 -20.42 -3.94
CA LEU A 626 4.65 -20.77 -4.69
C LEU A 626 3.62 -21.47 -3.79
N ILE A 627 2.35 -21.44 -4.20
CA ILE A 627 1.28 -22.28 -3.64
C ILE A 627 1.51 -23.71 -4.12
N ALA A 628 1.98 -24.60 -3.24
CA ALA A 628 2.28 -25.99 -3.54
C ALA A 628 1.05 -26.91 -3.48
N GLY A 629 0.06 -26.55 -2.66
CA GLY A 629 -1.15 -27.33 -2.49
C GLY A 629 -2.22 -26.56 -1.73
N ILE A 630 -3.47 -27.00 -1.91
CA ILE A 630 -4.64 -26.51 -1.18
C ILE A 630 -5.46 -27.76 -0.84
N GLY A 631 -5.79 -27.97 0.43
CA GLY A 631 -6.34 -29.25 0.87
C GLY A 631 -6.30 -29.46 2.37
N LYS A 632 -6.02 -30.70 2.80
CA LYS A 632 -5.78 -31.06 4.20
C LYS A 632 -4.31 -31.35 4.41
N ALA A 633 -3.68 -30.66 5.35
CA ALA A 633 -2.27 -30.77 5.66
C ALA A 633 -1.99 -31.68 6.87
N GLY A 634 -0.70 -31.83 7.21
CA GLY A 634 -0.26 -32.46 8.46
C GLY A 634 0.62 -33.68 8.21
N ASN A 635 0.28 -34.82 8.83
CA ASN A 635 1.12 -36.01 8.82
C ASN A 635 0.35 -37.27 8.36
N PRO A 636 0.61 -37.80 7.16
CA PRO A 636 -0.08 -38.99 6.64
C PRO A 636 0.30 -40.28 7.39
N ASP A 637 1.31 -40.26 8.27
CA ASP A 637 1.62 -41.41 9.12
C ASP A 637 0.56 -41.62 10.23
N VAL A 638 -0.24 -40.59 10.58
CA VAL A 638 -1.21 -40.64 11.71
C VAL A 638 -2.57 -39.97 11.45
N MET A 639 -2.75 -39.31 10.31
CA MET A 639 -3.96 -38.60 9.91
C MET A 639 -4.51 -39.13 8.58
N ASP A 640 -5.83 -39.13 8.42
CA ASP A 640 -6.47 -39.44 7.13
C ASP A 640 -6.49 -38.19 6.22
N GLY A 641 -6.60 -38.41 4.91
CA GLY A 641 -6.84 -37.34 3.93
C GLY A 641 -5.71 -36.35 3.66
N VAL A 642 -4.53 -36.49 4.28
CA VAL A 642 -3.41 -35.55 4.09
C VAL A 642 -2.93 -35.57 2.64
N HIS A 643 -2.94 -34.42 1.97
CA HIS A 643 -2.47 -34.28 0.59
C HIS A 643 -0.95 -34.53 0.50
N PRO A 644 -0.44 -35.24 -0.53
CA PRO A 644 0.99 -35.56 -0.65
C PRO A 644 1.90 -34.33 -0.57
N ASP A 645 1.48 -33.22 -1.19
CA ASP A 645 2.24 -31.97 -1.22
C ASP A 645 1.94 -31.02 -0.03
N LEU A 646 1.17 -31.47 0.98
CA LEU A 646 0.83 -30.71 2.19
C LEU A 646 1.36 -31.34 3.49
N VAL A 647 2.44 -32.13 3.37
CA VAL A 647 3.08 -32.75 4.53
C VAL A 647 3.83 -31.67 5.35
N VAL A 648 3.49 -31.58 6.63
CA VAL A 648 4.11 -30.65 7.59
C VAL A 648 5.30 -31.37 8.24
N GLY A 649 6.50 -30.83 8.09
CA GLY A 649 7.76 -31.41 8.57
C GLY A 649 8.46 -30.58 9.65
N ALA A 650 9.70 -30.95 9.96
CA ALA A 650 10.56 -30.17 10.87
C ALA A 650 11.15 -28.88 10.24
N SER A 651 10.91 -28.67 8.94
CA SER A 651 11.31 -27.49 8.17
C SER A 651 10.09 -26.68 7.69
N THR A 652 8.96 -26.78 8.38
CA THR A 652 7.70 -26.12 8.03
C THR A 652 7.34 -25.09 9.09
N ASP A 653 7.18 -23.83 8.70
CA ASP A 653 6.61 -22.76 9.54
C ASP A 653 5.07 -22.77 9.47
N VAL A 654 4.39 -22.12 10.43
CA VAL A 654 2.93 -22.15 10.55
C VAL A 654 2.32 -20.75 10.72
N ILE A 655 1.39 -20.41 9.82
CA ILE A 655 0.52 -19.23 9.93
C ILE A 655 -0.89 -19.70 10.30
N ALA A 656 -1.43 -19.20 11.41
CA ALA A 656 -2.78 -19.55 11.86
C ALA A 656 -3.85 -18.82 11.01
N GLY A 657 -4.52 -19.56 10.13
CA GLY A 657 -5.67 -19.09 9.36
C GLY A 657 -7.03 -19.39 10.00
N GLU A 658 -7.07 -20.12 11.12
CA GLU A 658 -8.31 -20.30 11.89
C GLU A 658 -8.93 -18.93 12.28
N ASN A 659 -10.22 -18.76 11.99
CA ASN A 659 -10.93 -17.48 12.10
C ASN A 659 -10.29 -16.33 11.28
N LYS A 660 -9.70 -16.64 10.12
CA LYS A 660 -9.25 -15.66 9.12
C LYS A 660 -9.88 -15.97 7.76
N ILE A 661 -10.16 -14.92 7.00
CA ILE A 661 -10.41 -15.01 5.56
C ILE A 661 -9.06 -14.86 4.86
N VAL A 662 -8.83 -15.63 3.80
CA VAL A 662 -7.64 -15.51 2.95
C VAL A 662 -8.07 -15.23 1.52
N THR A 663 -7.51 -14.17 0.93
CA THR A 663 -7.69 -13.83 -0.48
C THR A 663 -6.35 -13.85 -1.20
N ALA A 664 -6.38 -13.94 -2.53
CA ALA A 664 -5.23 -13.54 -3.33
C ALA A 664 -4.90 -12.06 -3.04
N GLY A 665 -3.63 -11.71 -3.21
CA GLY A 665 -3.19 -10.32 -3.24
C GLY A 665 -3.84 -9.55 -4.38
N GLY A 666 -4.34 -8.35 -4.09
CA GLY A 666 -4.97 -7.52 -5.11
C GLY A 666 -3.97 -7.00 -6.14
N ILE A 667 -4.48 -6.68 -7.33
CA ILE A 667 -3.71 -6.26 -8.49
C ILE A 667 -4.34 -4.99 -9.03
N ASP A 668 -3.64 -3.87 -8.88
CA ASP A 668 -4.07 -2.59 -9.41
C ASP A 668 -3.33 -2.31 -10.73
N THR A 669 -4.09 -2.21 -11.81
CA THR A 669 -3.54 -2.04 -13.16
C THR A 669 -3.57 -0.62 -13.68
N HIS A 670 -4.00 0.37 -12.89
CA HIS A 670 -3.98 1.78 -13.29
C HIS A 670 -3.22 2.62 -12.25
N ILE A 671 -1.92 2.36 -12.15
CA ILE A 671 -1.01 3.07 -11.24
C ILE A 671 -0.22 4.17 -11.97
N HIS A 672 -0.43 5.42 -11.57
CA HIS A 672 0.44 6.53 -11.95
C HIS A 672 1.63 6.58 -10.99
N LEU A 673 2.84 6.26 -11.48
CA LEU A 673 4.08 6.15 -10.68
C LEU A 673 4.63 7.54 -10.29
N ILE A 674 3.87 8.25 -9.46
CA ILE A 674 4.07 9.63 -9.00
C ILE A 674 4.97 9.67 -7.76
N CYS A 675 4.78 8.77 -6.78
CA CYS A 675 5.67 8.66 -5.62
C CYS A 675 5.76 7.21 -5.07
N PRO A 676 6.90 6.80 -4.46
CA PRO A 676 7.06 5.46 -3.94
C PRO A 676 6.18 5.14 -2.72
N GLN A 677 5.68 6.16 -2.01
CA GLN A 677 4.81 6.00 -0.83
C GLN A 677 3.49 5.29 -1.15
N GLN A 678 3.03 5.32 -2.42
CA GLN A 678 1.89 4.54 -2.90
C GLN A 678 1.99 3.05 -2.55
N VAL A 679 3.20 2.49 -2.47
CA VAL A 679 3.42 1.08 -2.13
C VAL A 679 3.07 0.77 -0.67
N GLU A 680 3.22 1.74 0.24
CA GLU A 680 2.89 1.55 1.66
C GLU A 680 1.37 1.51 1.85
N GLU A 681 0.62 2.43 1.23
CA GLU A 681 -0.86 2.44 1.21
C GLU A 681 -1.46 1.23 0.47
N ALA A 682 -0.84 0.82 -0.65
CA ALA A 682 -1.24 -0.36 -1.40
C ALA A 682 -1.07 -1.66 -0.59
N LEU A 683 0.09 -1.86 0.05
CA LEU A 683 0.31 -3.02 0.93
C LEU A 683 -0.57 -2.96 2.18
N ALA A 684 -0.81 -1.77 2.76
CA ALA A 684 -1.71 -1.59 3.90
C ALA A 684 -3.20 -1.83 3.60
N SER A 685 -3.58 -1.90 2.32
CA SER A 685 -4.92 -2.22 1.83
C SER A 685 -5.04 -3.61 1.18
N GLY A 686 -3.94 -4.35 1.04
CA GLY A 686 -3.92 -5.72 0.47
C GLY A 686 -3.61 -5.83 -1.03
N ILE A 687 -3.21 -4.73 -1.68
CA ILE A 687 -2.68 -4.75 -3.05
C ILE A 687 -1.22 -5.25 -3.04
N THR A 688 -0.89 -6.17 -3.93
CA THR A 688 0.41 -6.87 -4.03
C THR A 688 1.11 -6.69 -5.37
N THR A 689 0.41 -6.14 -6.37
CA THR A 689 0.90 -5.92 -7.72
C THR A 689 0.41 -4.60 -8.27
N PHE A 690 1.32 -3.85 -8.88
CA PHE A 690 1.06 -2.67 -9.69
C PHE A 690 1.32 -2.97 -11.17
N LEU A 691 0.47 -2.45 -12.06
CA LEU A 691 0.84 -2.11 -13.43
C LEU A 691 0.52 -0.64 -13.67
N GLY A 692 1.43 0.04 -14.36
CA GLY A 692 1.21 1.41 -14.80
C GLY A 692 2.53 2.13 -15.12
N GLY A 693 2.54 3.45 -15.07
CA GLY A 693 3.62 4.23 -15.65
C GLY A 693 3.75 5.62 -15.02
N GLY A 694 4.92 6.23 -15.23
CA GLY A 694 5.29 7.53 -14.69
C GLY A 694 6.80 7.66 -14.51
N THR A 695 7.24 8.82 -14.02
CA THR A 695 8.66 9.17 -13.78
C THR A 695 8.84 9.98 -12.49
N GLY A 696 8.02 9.75 -11.47
CA GLY A 696 7.82 10.69 -10.37
C GLY A 696 6.82 11.80 -10.73
N PRO A 697 6.71 12.90 -9.95
CA PRO A 697 5.64 13.89 -10.07
C PRO A 697 5.85 14.90 -11.20
N SER A 698 6.11 14.42 -12.43
CA SER A 698 6.15 15.24 -13.64
C SER A 698 4.73 15.41 -14.20
N THR A 699 4.42 16.53 -14.87
CA THR A 699 3.09 16.80 -15.44
C THR A 699 2.55 15.62 -16.27
N GLY A 700 3.39 15.02 -17.12
CA GLY A 700 3.02 13.85 -17.92
C GLY A 700 2.75 12.56 -17.12
N SER A 701 3.29 12.42 -15.90
CA SER A 701 2.98 11.30 -14.99
C SER A 701 1.76 11.60 -14.12
N ASN A 702 1.59 12.86 -13.71
CA ASN A 702 0.42 13.33 -12.97
C ASN A 702 -0.86 13.20 -13.81
N ALA A 703 -0.75 13.33 -15.14
CA ALA A 703 -1.86 13.17 -16.07
C ALA A 703 -1.94 11.79 -16.74
N THR A 704 -0.81 11.07 -16.95
CA THR A 704 -0.81 9.85 -17.79
C THR A 704 0.04 8.69 -17.25
N THR A 705 -0.48 7.48 -17.42
CA THR A 705 0.14 6.18 -17.06
C THR A 705 1.28 5.79 -18.05
N CYS A 706 2.26 6.68 -18.25
CA CYS A 706 3.34 6.52 -19.24
C CYS A 706 4.74 6.68 -18.62
N THR A 707 5.62 5.71 -18.82
CA THR A 707 7.08 5.87 -18.63
C THR A 707 7.76 5.99 -20.00
N PRO A 708 7.95 7.22 -20.54
CA PRO A 708 8.33 7.41 -21.95
C PRO A 708 9.80 7.09 -22.23
N GLY A 709 10.02 6.08 -23.09
CA GLY A 709 11.32 5.82 -23.73
C GLY A 709 12.31 4.96 -22.92
N PRO A 710 13.31 4.34 -23.58
CA PRO A 710 14.18 3.32 -22.97
C PRO A 710 14.93 3.75 -21.70
N ASN A 711 15.39 5.00 -21.65
CA ASN A 711 16.16 5.49 -20.51
C ASN A 711 15.32 5.60 -19.24
N HIS A 712 14.08 6.08 -19.33
CA HIS A 712 13.19 6.18 -18.18
C HIS A 712 12.65 4.83 -17.76
N LEU A 713 12.35 3.91 -18.69
CA LEU A 713 11.97 2.53 -18.36
C LEU A 713 13.06 1.84 -17.51
N ARG A 714 14.32 1.86 -17.97
CA ARG A 714 15.46 1.36 -17.19
C ARG A 714 15.58 2.02 -15.82
N GLN A 715 15.52 3.34 -15.76
CA GLN A 715 15.67 4.10 -14.50
C GLN A 715 14.56 3.76 -13.50
N MET A 716 13.30 3.70 -13.97
CA MET A 716 12.16 3.38 -13.11
C MET A 716 12.20 1.93 -12.66
N MET A 717 12.58 0.96 -13.50
CA MET A 717 12.81 -0.42 -13.08
C MET A 717 13.88 -0.51 -11.99
N GLN A 718 15.00 0.20 -12.13
CA GLN A 718 16.08 0.23 -11.13
C GLN A 718 15.68 0.93 -9.83
N ALA A 719 14.85 1.98 -9.88
CA ALA A 719 14.28 2.63 -8.70
C ALA A 719 13.22 1.76 -8.00
N CYS A 720 12.44 1.01 -8.78
CA CYS A 720 11.39 0.12 -8.32
C CYS A 720 11.92 -1.23 -7.79
N ASP A 721 13.16 -1.60 -8.09
CA ASP A 721 13.77 -2.89 -7.71
C ASP A 721 13.75 -3.15 -6.19
N SER A 722 13.84 -2.10 -5.37
CA SER A 722 13.75 -2.19 -3.90
C SER A 722 12.33 -2.12 -3.34
N LEU A 723 11.31 -1.77 -4.13
CA LEU A 723 9.94 -1.62 -3.64
C LEU A 723 9.32 -3.01 -3.39
N PRO A 724 8.70 -3.27 -2.23
CA PRO A 724 8.32 -4.63 -1.81
C PRO A 724 7.00 -5.14 -2.41
N ILE A 725 6.75 -4.85 -3.69
CA ILE A 725 5.52 -5.16 -4.43
C ILE A 725 5.87 -5.69 -5.83
N ASN A 726 4.99 -6.45 -6.49
CA ASN A 726 5.18 -6.79 -7.91
C ASN A 726 4.91 -5.55 -8.77
N ILE A 727 5.67 -5.33 -9.84
CA ILE A 727 5.53 -4.13 -10.70
C ILE A 727 5.67 -4.55 -12.17
N GLY A 728 4.74 -4.14 -13.02
CA GLY A 728 4.94 -3.97 -14.46
C GLY A 728 4.97 -2.49 -14.81
N ILE A 729 5.77 -2.07 -15.79
CA ILE A 729 5.88 -0.66 -16.20
C ILE A 729 5.42 -0.46 -17.65
N THR A 730 4.60 0.56 -17.89
CA THR A 730 3.97 0.86 -19.20
C THR A 730 4.72 1.93 -19.99
N GLY A 731 4.88 1.70 -21.29
CA GLY A 731 5.36 2.71 -22.25
C GLY A 731 4.23 3.62 -22.75
N LYS A 732 4.59 4.67 -23.50
CA LYS A 732 3.64 5.50 -24.24
C LYS A 732 3.35 4.85 -25.61
N GLY A 733 2.06 4.63 -25.91
CA GLY A 733 1.58 4.11 -27.19
C GLY A 733 1.26 5.20 -28.24
N ASN A 734 1.12 6.46 -27.83
CA ASN A 734 0.78 7.57 -28.74
C ASN A 734 1.95 7.95 -29.66
N ASP A 735 2.07 7.24 -30.78
CA ASP A 735 2.88 7.61 -31.95
C ASP A 735 2.20 7.00 -33.20
N CYS A 736 2.39 7.62 -34.37
CA CYS A 736 1.94 7.07 -35.66
C CYS A 736 3.03 6.24 -36.36
N GLY A 737 4.24 6.20 -35.83
CA GLY A 737 5.32 5.32 -36.27
C GLY A 737 5.70 4.26 -35.24
N LYS A 738 6.00 3.03 -35.68
CA LYS A 738 6.32 1.90 -34.76
C LYS A 738 7.59 2.07 -33.94
N LYS A 739 8.60 2.81 -34.45
CA LYS A 739 9.98 2.77 -33.93
C LYS A 739 10.08 3.11 -32.43
N SER A 740 9.50 4.22 -32.01
CA SER A 740 9.51 4.71 -30.62
C SER A 740 8.77 3.77 -29.66
N ILE A 741 7.71 3.13 -30.14
CA ILE A 741 6.90 2.16 -29.39
C ILE A 741 7.69 0.85 -29.20
N VAL A 742 8.26 0.31 -30.28
CA VAL A 742 9.09 -0.91 -30.25
C VAL A 742 10.34 -0.72 -29.38
N GLU A 743 11.00 0.44 -29.44
CA GLU A 743 12.13 0.76 -28.56
C GLU A 743 11.74 0.70 -27.06
N GLN A 744 10.52 1.10 -26.70
CA GLN A 744 10.01 1.00 -25.32
C GLN A 744 9.72 -0.45 -24.90
N ILE A 745 9.10 -1.25 -25.77
CA ILE A 745 8.85 -2.67 -25.49
C ILE A 745 10.17 -3.43 -25.31
N LEU A 746 11.14 -3.24 -26.21
CA LEU A 746 12.47 -3.85 -26.12
C LEU A 746 13.24 -3.40 -24.86
N ALA A 747 13.00 -2.16 -24.40
CA ALA A 747 13.56 -1.66 -23.14
C ALA A 747 12.86 -2.20 -21.88
N GLY A 748 11.80 -3.02 -22.02
CA GLY A 748 11.15 -3.74 -20.93
C GLY A 748 9.70 -3.37 -20.63
N ALA A 749 9.07 -2.47 -21.38
CA ALA A 749 7.67 -2.12 -21.13
C ALA A 749 6.75 -3.35 -21.19
N ALA A 750 5.95 -3.57 -20.14
CA ALA A 750 5.00 -4.68 -20.02
C ALA A 750 3.66 -4.44 -20.74
N GLY A 751 3.43 -3.20 -21.17
CA GLY A 751 2.23 -2.75 -21.85
C GLY A 751 2.38 -1.30 -22.29
N LEU A 752 1.36 -0.76 -22.95
CA LEU A 752 1.34 0.61 -23.47
C LEU A 752 0.07 1.34 -23.02
N LYS A 753 0.19 2.63 -22.66
CA LYS A 753 -0.96 3.54 -22.48
C LYS A 753 -1.11 4.43 -23.71
N LEU A 754 -2.32 4.50 -24.25
CA LEU A 754 -2.81 5.57 -25.12
C LEU A 754 -3.56 6.60 -24.26
N HIS A 755 -3.25 7.90 -24.44
CA HIS A 755 -3.90 9.02 -23.73
C HIS A 755 -4.35 10.15 -24.66
N GLU A 756 -5.45 10.83 -24.32
CA GLU A 756 -5.89 12.04 -25.03
C GLU A 756 -4.88 13.19 -24.92
N ASP A 757 -4.26 13.37 -23.75
CA ASP A 757 -3.17 14.35 -23.48
C ASP A 757 -1.93 14.14 -24.36
N TRP A 758 -1.84 13.00 -25.05
CA TRP A 758 -0.81 12.67 -26.03
C TRP A 758 -1.37 12.39 -27.44
N GLY A 759 -2.68 12.59 -27.65
CA GLY A 759 -3.42 12.32 -28.89
C GLY A 759 -3.81 10.85 -29.05
N SER A 760 -4.96 10.44 -28.49
CA SER A 760 -5.58 9.12 -28.69
C SER A 760 -6.29 9.01 -30.04
N THR A 761 -5.64 9.45 -31.12
CA THR A 761 -6.23 9.49 -32.47
C THR A 761 -6.32 8.09 -33.09
N PRO A 762 -7.25 7.84 -34.05
CA PRO A 762 -7.38 6.57 -34.75
C PRO A 762 -6.06 6.03 -35.35
N ALA A 763 -5.18 6.90 -35.82
CA ALA A 763 -3.87 6.51 -36.36
C ALA A 763 -2.88 6.03 -35.27
N ALA A 764 -2.90 6.67 -34.09
CA ALA A 764 -2.10 6.25 -32.95
C ALA A 764 -2.65 4.95 -32.33
N ILE A 765 -3.98 4.83 -32.22
CA ILE A 765 -4.68 3.60 -31.80
C ILE A 765 -4.26 2.42 -32.68
N ASP A 766 -4.35 2.58 -34.00
CA ASP A 766 -4.08 1.52 -34.97
C ASP A 766 -2.61 1.06 -34.93
N ASN A 767 -1.66 2.00 -34.97
CA ASN A 767 -0.23 1.72 -34.91
C ASN A 767 0.19 1.09 -33.57
N CYS A 768 -0.36 1.56 -32.44
CA CYS A 768 -0.11 1.00 -31.12
C CYS A 768 -0.62 -0.45 -31.01
N LEU A 769 -1.84 -0.72 -31.48
CA LEU A 769 -2.42 -2.07 -31.45
C LEU A 769 -1.70 -3.06 -32.38
N GLU A 770 -1.25 -2.64 -33.57
CA GLU A 770 -0.40 -3.50 -34.40
C GLU A 770 0.92 -3.87 -33.70
N VAL A 771 1.51 -2.95 -32.92
CA VAL A 771 2.71 -3.24 -32.14
C VAL A 771 2.40 -4.13 -30.93
N CYS A 772 1.25 -3.97 -30.27
CA CYS A 772 0.83 -4.90 -29.22
C CYS A 772 0.65 -6.33 -29.77
N ASP A 773 0.05 -6.48 -30.96
CA ASP A 773 -0.12 -7.77 -31.64
C ASP A 773 1.23 -8.41 -32.04
N GLU A 774 2.23 -7.60 -32.40
CA GLU A 774 3.59 -8.07 -32.77
C GLU A 774 4.41 -8.56 -31.56
N TYR A 775 4.20 -8.00 -30.36
CA TYR A 775 5.05 -8.23 -29.17
C TYR A 775 4.35 -8.88 -27.95
N ASP A 776 3.07 -9.26 -28.08
CA ASP A 776 2.24 -9.89 -27.03
C ASP A 776 2.19 -9.11 -25.69
N VAL A 777 2.03 -7.79 -25.79
CA VAL A 777 1.82 -6.88 -24.64
C VAL A 777 0.40 -6.29 -24.68
N GLN A 778 -0.13 -5.82 -23.55
CA GLN A 778 -1.46 -5.20 -23.53
C GLN A 778 -1.42 -3.72 -23.94
N CYS A 779 -2.46 -3.26 -24.63
CA CYS A 779 -2.77 -1.85 -24.83
C CYS A 779 -3.86 -1.43 -23.85
N MET A 780 -3.59 -0.38 -23.07
CA MET A 780 -4.57 0.31 -22.23
C MET A 780 -4.89 1.67 -22.86
N ILE A 781 -6.15 2.08 -22.85
CA ILE A 781 -6.59 3.33 -23.50
C ILE A 781 -7.43 4.21 -22.57
N HIS A 782 -7.14 5.50 -22.68
CA HIS A 782 -7.98 6.64 -22.34
C HIS A 782 -8.30 7.32 -23.68
N THR A 783 -9.57 7.31 -24.10
CA THR A 783 -9.95 7.73 -25.46
C THR A 783 -10.10 9.26 -25.56
N ASP A 784 -10.39 9.76 -26.77
CA ASP A 784 -10.58 11.19 -27.06
C ASP A 784 -11.88 11.73 -26.45
N THR A 785 -11.83 12.37 -25.27
CA THR A 785 -13.03 12.95 -24.60
C THR A 785 -13.66 14.07 -25.45
N LEU A 786 -12.81 14.82 -26.16
CA LEU A 786 -13.21 15.97 -26.98
C LEU A 786 -13.94 15.55 -28.27
N ASN A 787 -13.87 14.27 -28.64
CA ASN A 787 -14.28 13.75 -29.94
C ASN A 787 -13.55 14.45 -31.12
N GLU A 788 -12.33 14.97 -30.91
CA GLU A 788 -11.57 15.77 -31.89
C GLU A 788 -11.32 14.99 -33.19
N SER A 789 -10.96 13.72 -33.06
CA SER A 789 -10.69 12.82 -34.19
C SER A 789 -11.91 11.99 -34.63
N GLY A 790 -13.05 12.12 -33.94
CA GLY A 790 -14.26 11.31 -34.13
C GLY A 790 -14.91 10.89 -32.81
N PHE A 791 -16.12 10.36 -32.91
CA PHE A 791 -16.89 9.80 -31.79
C PHE A 791 -16.45 8.36 -31.44
N VAL A 792 -17.07 7.78 -30.42
CA VAL A 792 -16.70 6.47 -29.87
C VAL A 792 -16.65 5.37 -30.93
N GLU A 793 -17.53 5.37 -31.94
CA GLU A 793 -17.57 4.32 -32.96
C GLU A 793 -16.34 4.38 -33.89
N GLN A 794 -15.78 5.57 -34.14
CA GLN A 794 -14.56 5.71 -34.95
C GLN A 794 -13.32 5.21 -34.19
N THR A 795 -13.32 5.34 -32.87
CA THR A 795 -12.33 4.71 -31.98
C THR A 795 -12.51 3.18 -31.93
N ILE A 796 -13.75 2.68 -31.89
CA ILE A 796 -14.07 1.24 -31.97
C ILE A 796 -13.62 0.64 -33.31
N ASP A 797 -13.91 1.32 -34.43
CA ASP A 797 -13.42 0.94 -35.77
C ASP A 797 -11.89 0.90 -35.82
N ALA A 798 -11.22 1.87 -35.19
CA ALA A 798 -9.75 1.90 -35.08
C ALA A 798 -9.20 0.72 -34.25
N PHE A 799 -9.96 0.13 -33.33
CA PHE A 799 -9.57 -1.11 -32.66
C PHE A 799 -9.49 -2.30 -33.64
N LYS A 800 -10.27 -2.29 -34.73
CA LYS A 800 -10.36 -3.38 -35.73
C LYS A 800 -10.61 -4.76 -35.11
N GLY A 801 -11.34 -4.82 -33.99
CA GLY A 801 -11.61 -6.04 -33.23
C GLY A 801 -10.42 -6.63 -32.46
N ARG A 802 -9.28 -5.94 -32.36
CA ARG A 802 -8.12 -6.36 -31.56
C ARG A 802 -8.36 -6.14 -30.07
N THR A 803 -7.74 -6.96 -29.22
CA THR A 803 -7.87 -6.83 -27.76
C THR A 803 -7.37 -5.47 -27.27
N ILE A 804 -8.16 -4.81 -26.43
CA ILE A 804 -7.79 -3.55 -25.76
C ILE A 804 -8.43 -3.43 -24.38
N HIS A 805 -7.72 -2.82 -23.43
CA HIS A 805 -8.22 -2.52 -22.09
C HIS A 805 -8.65 -1.04 -22.01
N THR A 806 -9.94 -0.78 -21.88
CA THR A 806 -10.45 0.58 -21.61
C THR A 806 -10.36 0.85 -20.11
N TYR A 807 -9.57 1.86 -19.73
CA TYR A 807 -9.58 2.38 -18.37
C TYR A 807 -10.84 3.24 -18.12
N HIS A 808 -11.22 3.42 -16.85
CA HIS A 808 -12.31 4.30 -16.39
C HIS A 808 -13.49 4.37 -17.37
N THR A 809 -14.03 3.20 -17.71
CA THR A 809 -14.88 2.98 -18.89
C THR A 809 -16.17 3.80 -18.85
N GLU A 810 -16.63 4.22 -17.68
CA GLU A 810 -17.75 5.15 -17.49
C GLU A 810 -17.49 6.56 -18.05
N GLY A 811 -16.25 7.04 -18.03
CA GLY A 811 -15.81 8.25 -18.71
C GLY A 811 -15.50 9.47 -17.83
N ALA A 812 -15.84 9.51 -16.54
CA ALA A 812 -15.44 10.63 -15.67
C ALA A 812 -13.92 10.71 -15.50
N GLY A 813 -13.25 9.55 -15.36
CA GLY A 813 -11.79 9.44 -15.45
C GLY A 813 -11.24 9.77 -16.84
N GLY A 814 -12.05 9.62 -17.90
CA GLY A 814 -11.80 10.14 -19.24
C GLY A 814 -12.22 9.22 -20.38
N GLY A 815 -12.48 9.82 -21.55
CA GLY A 815 -12.96 9.15 -22.75
C GLY A 815 -14.19 9.81 -23.36
N HIS A 816 -14.58 9.36 -24.56
CA HIS A 816 -15.61 9.97 -25.41
C HIS A 816 -16.84 10.43 -24.63
N ALA A 817 -17.10 11.74 -24.63
CA ALA A 817 -18.25 12.32 -23.95
C ALA A 817 -19.48 12.34 -24.88
N PRO A 818 -20.65 11.85 -24.44
CA PRO A 818 -20.98 11.26 -23.13
C PRO A 818 -20.87 9.72 -23.07
N ASP A 819 -20.55 9.06 -24.19
CA ASP A 819 -21.00 7.70 -24.51
C ASP A 819 -19.92 6.60 -24.46
N ILE A 820 -18.70 6.89 -24.01
CA ILE A 820 -17.61 5.90 -23.86
C ILE A 820 -18.01 4.63 -23.10
N ILE A 821 -18.96 4.72 -22.16
CA ILE A 821 -19.49 3.57 -21.40
C ILE A 821 -20.12 2.49 -22.29
N SER A 822 -20.48 2.80 -23.54
CA SER A 822 -21.01 1.86 -24.54
C SER A 822 -20.06 0.70 -24.86
N VAL A 823 -18.73 0.91 -24.80
CA VAL A 823 -17.71 -0.06 -25.24
C VAL A 823 -17.73 -1.41 -24.49
N VAL A 824 -18.47 -1.50 -23.38
CA VAL A 824 -18.70 -2.76 -22.64
C VAL A 824 -19.41 -3.83 -23.48
N GLU A 825 -20.10 -3.46 -24.56
CA GLU A 825 -20.78 -4.40 -25.46
C GLU A 825 -19.82 -5.20 -26.37
N HIS A 826 -18.56 -4.79 -26.51
CA HIS A 826 -17.64 -5.37 -27.50
C HIS A 826 -16.81 -6.55 -26.94
N PRO A 827 -16.66 -7.65 -27.71
CA PRO A 827 -15.99 -8.87 -27.24
C PRO A 827 -14.46 -8.74 -27.11
N ASN A 828 -13.85 -7.76 -27.76
CA ASN A 828 -12.41 -7.47 -27.71
C ASN A 828 -12.05 -6.40 -26.66
N VAL A 829 -13.03 -5.79 -26.00
CA VAL A 829 -12.80 -4.79 -24.95
C VAL A 829 -12.74 -5.46 -23.59
N LEU A 830 -11.76 -5.06 -22.78
CA LEU A 830 -11.55 -5.50 -21.40
C LEU A 830 -11.82 -4.30 -20.47
N PRO A 831 -13.07 -4.03 -20.05
CA PRO A 831 -13.40 -2.78 -19.38
C PRO A 831 -13.03 -2.79 -17.89
N SER A 832 -12.37 -1.72 -17.44
CA SER A 832 -12.17 -1.41 -16.02
C SER A 832 -12.79 -0.07 -15.62
N SER A 833 -12.96 0.09 -14.31
CA SER A 833 -13.26 1.36 -13.65
C SER A 833 -12.10 1.78 -12.74
N THR A 834 -11.98 3.09 -12.53
CA THR A 834 -11.15 3.69 -11.49
C THR A 834 -12.01 4.00 -10.27
N ASN A 835 -11.42 4.27 -9.10
CA ASN A 835 -12.14 4.08 -7.85
C ASN A 835 -12.89 5.28 -7.21
N PRO A 836 -12.69 6.57 -7.56
CA PRO A 836 -13.45 7.64 -6.90
C PRO A 836 -14.94 7.67 -7.26
N THR A 837 -15.34 7.28 -8.47
CA THR A 837 -16.77 7.19 -8.84
C THR A 837 -17.51 6.08 -8.08
N ARG A 838 -16.79 5.20 -7.37
CA ARG A 838 -17.29 3.91 -6.90
C ARG A 838 -17.68 3.93 -5.42
N PRO A 839 -18.90 3.49 -5.06
CA PRO A 839 -20.13 3.61 -5.83
C PRO A 839 -20.57 5.08 -5.96
N PHE A 840 -21.65 5.32 -6.71
CA PHE A 840 -22.28 6.64 -6.75
C PHE A 840 -22.84 7.02 -5.37
N THR A 841 -22.36 8.14 -4.81
CA THR A 841 -22.76 8.72 -3.51
C THR A 841 -23.16 10.18 -3.65
N LEU A 842 -23.80 10.75 -2.62
CA LEU A 842 -24.21 12.16 -2.61
C LEU A 842 -23.09 13.16 -2.89
N ASN A 843 -21.84 12.88 -2.50
CA ASN A 843 -20.70 13.78 -2.70
C ASN A 843 -19.92 13.52 -3.99
N THR A 844 -20.26 12.47 -4.76
CA THR A 844 -19.42 12.02 -5.89
C THR A 844 -19.29 13.07 -6.99
N LEU A 845 -20.37 13.78 -7.35
CA LEU A 845 -20.32 14.77 -8.43
C LEU A 845 -19.52 16.02 -8.04
N ASP A 846 -19.78 16.55 -6.85
CA ASP A 846 -19.10 17.73 -6.29
C ASP A 846 -17.59 17.50 -6.14
N GLU A 847 -17.18 16.30 -5.70
CA GLU A 847 -15.77 15.92 -5.58
C GLU A 847 -15.07 15.88 -6.96
N HIS A 848 -15.73 15.27 -7.95
CA HIS A 848 -15.11 15.01 -9.25
C HIS A 848 -14.93 16.25 -10.12
N LEU A 849 -15.83 17.23 -10.03
CA LEU A 849 -15.71 18.48 -10.80
C LEU A 849 -14.41 19.22 -10.45
N ASP A 850 -14.15 19.46 -9.16
CA ASP A 850 -12.91 20.10 -8.71
C ASP A 850 -11.67 19.23 -8.94
N MET A 851 -11.79 17.91 -8.77
CA MET A 851 -10.70 16.97 -9.02
C MET A 851 -10.25 16.96 -10.48
N LEU A 852 -11.18 16.90 -11.43
CA LEU A 852 -10.91 16.90 -12.87
C LEU A 852 -10.21 18.19 -13.28
N MET A 853 -10.70 19.35 -12.82
CA MET A 853 -10.10 20.64 -13.14
C MET A 853 -8.64 20.75 -12.65
N VAL A 854 -8.33 20.21 -11.47
CA VAL A 854 -6.94 20.17 -10.97
C VAL A 854 -6.07 19.20 -11.79
N CYS A 855 -6.55 17.99 -12.08
CA CYS A 855 -5.76 16.97 -12.79
C CYS A 855 -5.42 17.39 -14.23
N HIS A 856 -6.39 17.89 -14.99
CA HIS A 856 -6.18 18.36 -16.37
C HIS A 856 -5.70 19.82 -16.48
N HIS A 857 -5.34 20.46 -15.34
CA HIS A 857 -4.79 21.82 -15.28
C HIS A 857 -5.72 22.90 -15.90
N LEU A 858 -7.03 22.69 -15.77
CA LEU A 858 -8.09 23.54 -16.33
C LEU A 858 -8.31 24.82 -15.53
N SER A 859 -8.89 25.83 -16.16
CA SER A 859 -9.14 27.14 -15.59
C SER A 859 -10.64 27.43 -15.42
N LYS A 860 -11.06 27.67 -14.17
CA LYS A 860 -12.41 28.20 -13.85
C LYS A 860 -12.71 29.59 -14.45
N ASN A 861 -11.76 30.19 -15.16
CA ASN A 861 -11.93 31.46 -15.88
C ASN A 861 -12.12 31.27 -17.40
N ILE A 862 -12.11 30.04 -17.90
CA ILE A 862 -12.33 29.70 -19.31
C ILE A 862 -13.67 28.94 -19.39
N PRO A 863 -14.71 29.48 -20.04
CA PRO A 863 -16.02 28.82 -20.14
C PRO A 863 -15.95 27.44 -20.79
N GLU A 864 -15.07 27.27 -21.78
CA GLU A 864 -14.86 26.02 -22.51
C GLU A 864 -14.28 24.91 -21.60
N ASP A 865 -13.34 25.26 -20.71
CA ASP A 865 -12.74 24.36 -19.72
C ASP A 865 -13.79 23.87 -18.70
N VAL A 866 -14.71 24.76 -18.30
CA VAL A 866 -15.83 24.41 -17.38
C VAL A 866 -16.84 23.52 -18.09
N ALA A 867 -17.25 23.86 -19.31
CA ALA A 867 -18.17 23.06 -20.10
C ALA A 867 -17.60 21.65 -20.43
N PHE A 868 -16.28 21.53 -20.62
CA PHE A 868 -15.59 20.25 -20.75
C PHE A 868 -15.64 19.42 -19.46
N ALA A 869 -15.44 20.05 -18.30
CA ALA A 869 -15.54 19.36 -17.02
C ALA A 869 -17.00 18.90 -16.73
N GLU A 870 -17.99 19.76 -17.02
CA GLU A 870 -19.42 19.47 -16.88
C GLU A 870 -19.90 18.37 -17.84
N SER A 871 -19.39 18.30 -19.08
CA SER A 871 -19.74 17.22 -20.02
C SER A 871 -19.17 15.85 -19.62
N ARG A 872 -18.14 15.84 -18.76
CA ARG A 872 -17.43 14.64 -18.32
C ARG A 872 -17.91 14.09 -16.97
N ILE A 873 -18.38 14.93 -16.05
CA ILE A 873 -18.90 14.51 -14.74
C ILE A 873 -20.44 14.42 -14.78
N ARG A 874 -20.94 13.22 -15.10
CA ARG A 874 -22.38 12.97 -15.34
C ARG A 874 -22.94 12.04 -14.25
N ALA A 875 -24.16 12.32 -13.76
CA ALA A 875 -24.79 11.47 -12.73
C ALA A 875 -25.22 10.12 -13.29
N GLU A 876 -25.66 10.13 -14.55
CA GLU A 876 -26.34 9.06 -15.26
C GLU A 876 -25.38 7.92 -15.60
N THR A 877 -24.18 8.25 -16.12
CA THR A 877 -23.14 7.25 -16.42
C THR A 877 -22.48 6.72 -15.14
N ILE A 878 -22.26 7.57 -14.13
CA ILE A 878 -21.74 7.15 -12.80
C ILE A 878 -22.73 6.22 -12.07
N ALA A 879 -24.04 6.45 -12.19
CA ALA A 879 -25.08 5.55 -11.72
C ALA A 879 -25.12 4.23 -12.52
N ALA A 880 -25.06 4.31 -13.86
CA ALA A 880 -25.03 3.13 -14.71
C ALA A 880 -23.79 2.25 -14.48
N GLU A 881 -22.65 2.83 -14.11
CA GLU A 881 -21.42 2.12 -13.75
C GLU A 881 -21.60 1.25 -12.48
N ASP A 882 -22.42 1.65 -11.50
CA ASP A 882 -22.81 0.77 -10.39
C ASP A 882 -23.55 -0.48 -10.90
N VAL A 883 -24.49 -0.29 -11.84
CA VAL A 883 -25.32 -1.36 -12.42
C VAL A 883 -24.49 -2.29 -13.31
N LEU A 884 -23.67 -1.74 -14.20
CA LEU A 884 -22.82 -2.50 -15.13
C LEU A 884 -21.73 -3.28 -14.39
N HIS A 885 -21.26 -2.83 -13.22
CA HIS A 885 -20.44 -3.67 -12.35
C HIS A 885 -21.21 -4.88 -11.79
N ASP A 886 -22.45 -4.72 -11.36
CA ASP A 886 -23.24 -5.79 -10.73
C ASP A 886 -23.77 -6.80 -11.76
N LEU A 887 -24.10 -6.34 -12.97
CA LEU A 887 -24.38 -7.16 -14.16
C LEU A 887 -23.16 -7.94 -14.65
N GLY A 888 -21.94 -7.53 -14.28
CA GLY A 888 -20.69 -8.10 -14.80
C GLY A 888 -20.30 -7.58 -16.19
N ALA A 889 -20.87 -6.47 -16.65
CA ALA A 889 -20.49 -5.80 -17.89
C ALA A 889 -19.18 -4.99 -17.76
N ILE A 890 -18.84 -4.51 -16.56
CA ILE A 890 -17.51 -3.96 -16.26
C ILE A 890 -16.68 -4.97 -15.45
N SER A 891 -15.53 -5.35 -16.00
CA SER A 891 -14.80 -6.57 -15.63
C SER A 891 -13.74 -6.39 -14.56
N MET A 892 -13.24 -5.17 -14.36
CA MET A 892 -12.09 -4.88 -13.51
C MET A 892 -12.28 -3.60 -12.65
N MET A 893 -11.51 -3.52 -11.56
CA MET A 893 -11.40 -2.37 -10.66
C MET A 893 -9.92 -1.97 -10.54
N SER A 894 -9.64 -0.68 -10.54
CA SER A 894 -8.29 -0.09 -10.44
C SER A 894 -8.34 1.23 -9.66
N SER A 895 -7.20 1.87 -9.36
CA SER A 895 -7.22 3.13 -8.61
C SER A 895 -7.31 4.40 -9.46
N ASP A 896 -6.38 4.60 -10.40
CA ASP A 896 -5.91 5.90 -10.92
C ASP A 896 -5.02 6.69 -9.93
N SER A 897 -4.07 6.01 -9.30
CA SER A 897 -3.37 6.48 -8.08
C SER A 897 -2.80 7.91 -8.14
N GLN A 898 -3.45 8.85 -7.42
CA GLN A 898 -3.14 10.29 -7.37
C GLN A 898 -3.36 11.07 -8.69
N ALA A 899 -4.04 10.48 -9.67
CA ALA A 899 -4.39 11.07 -10.96
C ALA A 899 -5.89 10.86 -11.24
N MET A 900 -6.75 11.41 -10.38
CA MET A 900 -8.18 11.05 -10.26
C MET A 900 -8.45 9.67 -9.62
N GLY A 901 -7.66 9.28 -8.60
CA GLY A 901 -7.76 7.94 -8.00
C GLY A 901 -6.95 7.67 -6.73
N ARG A 902 -7.26 6.57 -6.03
CA ARG A 902 -6.77 6.27 -4.67
C ARG A 902 -6.22 4.84 -4.52
N CYS A 903 -4.89 4.66 -4.58
CA CYS A 903 -4.26 3.32 -4.52
C CYS A 903 -4.68 2.45 -3.33
N GLY A 904 -4.85 3.04 -2.13
CA GLY A 904 -5.28 2.35 -0.91
C GLY A 904 -6.75 1.90 -0.87
N GLU A 905 -7.56 2.21 -1.89
CA GLU A 905 -9.02 2.01 -1.82
C GLU A 905 -9.61 1.05 -2.87
N VAL A 906 -8.82 0.42 -3.75
CA VAL A 906 -9.36 -0.47 -4.82
C VAL A 906 -10.20 -1.62 -4.25
N ILE A 907 -9.72 -2.28 -3.20
CA ILE A 907 -10.45 -3.36 -2.53
C ILE A 907 -11.67 -2.81 -1.77
N LEU A 908 -11.50 -1.72 -1.02
CA LEU A 908 -12.57 -1.04 -0.26
C LEU A 908 -13.76 -0.68 -1.16
N ARG A 909 -13.48 -0.01 -2.28
CA ARG A 909 -14.45 0.51 -3.24
C ARG A 909 -15.17 -0.60 -4.00
N THR A 910 -14.47 -1.69 -4.29
CA THR A 910 -15.08 -2.94 -4.79
C THR A 910 -16.20 -3.41 -3.85
N TRP A 911 -15.94 -3.48 -2.55
CA TRP A 911 -16.92 -3.97 -1.57
C TRP A 911 -18.01 -2.94 -1.24
N HIS A 912 -17.73 -1.64 -1.32
CA HIS A 912 -18.76 -0.60 -1.28
C HIS A 912 -19.77 -0.76 -2.43
N THR A 913 -19.31 -0.91 -3.68
CA THR A 913 -20.21 -1.08 -4.85
C THR A 913 -20.97 -2.41 -4.80
N ALA A 914 -20.36 -3.50 -4.35
CA ALA A 914 -21.05 -4.77 -4.12
C ALA A 914 -22.16 -4.66 -3.06
N HIS A 915 -21.87 -3.95 -1.96
CA HIS A 915 -22.86 -3.70 -0.91
C HIS A 915 -24.01 -2.81 -1.38
N LYS A 916 -23.72 -1.65 -1.99
CA LYS A 916 -24.76 -0.71 -2.47
C LYS A 916 -25.72 -1.41 -3.44
N ASN A 917 -25.18 -2.16 -4.41
CA ASN A 917 -26.01 -2.92 -5.34
C ASN A 917 -26.87 -3.98 -4.65
N LYS A 918 -26.36 -4.67 -3.61
CA LYS A 918 -27.22 -5.54 -2.80
C LYS A 918 -28.35 -4.77 -2.13
N THR A 919 -28.05 -3.63 -1.50
CA THR A 919 -29.02 -2.84 -0.74
C THR A 919 -30.12 -2.24 -1.64
N GLN A 920 -29.78 -1.81 -2.85
CA GLN A 920 -30.73 -1.20 -3.80
C GLN A 920 -31.41 -2.20 -4.74
N ARG A 921 -30.69 -3.21 -5.24
CA ARG A 921 -31.15 -4.14 -6.29
C ARG A 921 -31.46 -5.56 -5.77
N GLY A 922 -31.16 -5.85 -4.50
CA GLY A 922 -31.37 -7.17 -3.89
C GLY A 922 -30.28 -8.20 -4.23
N PRO A 923 -30.49 -9.50 -3.94
CA PRO A 923 -29.62 -10.57 -4.41
C PRO A 923 -29.53 -10.64 -5.93
N LEU A 924 -28.39 -11.07 -6.49
CA LEU A 924 -28.31 -11.44 -7.91
C LEU A 924 -29.20 -12.66 -8.20
N GLU A 925 -29.63 -12.84 -9.45
CA GLU A 925 -30.44 -14.01 -9.86
C GLU A 925 -29.76 -15.34 -9.46
N SER A 926 -28.44 -15.43 -9.62
CA SER A 926 -27.65 -16.62 -9.24
C SER A 926 -27.50 -16.84 -7.73
N ASP A 927 -27.75 -15.81 -6.91
CA ASP A 927 -27.79 -15.88 -5.44
C ASP A 927 -29.24 -15.98 -4.91
N ALA A 928 -30.25 -15.80 -5.77
CA ALA A 928 -31.66 -15.73 -5.38
C ALA A 928 -32.18 -17.06 -4.83
N GLY A 929 -32.85 -17.00 -3.67
CA GLY A 929 -33.31 -18.19 -2.95
C GLY A 929 -32.21 -18.93 -2.16
N THR A 930 -30.94 -18.50 -2.25
CA THR A 930 -29.88 -18.95 -1.34
C THR A 930 -29.93 -18.16 -0.01
N ARG A 931 -28.92 -18.34 0.85
CA ARG A 931 -28.75 -17.57 2.10
C ARG A 931 -27.56 -16.62 2.06
N SER A 932 -26.97 -16.43 0.89
CA SER A 932 -25.62 -15.90 0.68
C SER A 932 -25.54 -15.04 -0.58
N ASP A 933 -24.43 -14.33 -0.72
CA ASP A 933 -24.07 -13.54 -1.89
C ASP A 933 -22.86 -14.14 -2.60
N ASN A 934 -22.69 -15.47 -2.58
CA ASN A 934 -21.48 -16.14 -3.05
C ASN A 934 -21.17 -15.82 -4.52
N PHE A 935 -22.18 -15.74 -5.39
CA PHE A 935 -21.99 -15.40 -6.79
C PHE A 935 -21.61 -13.92 -6.93
N ARG A 936 -22.27 -12.99 -6.24
CA ARG A 936 -21.85 -11.57 -6.19
C ARG A 936 -20.43 -11.42 -5.65
N VAL A 937 -20.06 -12.12 -4.57
CA VAL A 937 -18.71 -12.04 -3.97
C VAL A 937 -17.66 -12.57 -4.95
N LYS A 938 -17.91 -13.68 -5.66
CA LYS A 938 -17.04 -14.18 -6.74
C LYS A 938 -16.95 -13.21 -7.91
N ARG A 939 -18.07 -12.60 -8.33
CA ARG A 939 -18.13 -11.55 -9.34
C ARG A 939 -17.26 -10.35 -8.99
N TYR A 940 -17.32 -9.87 -7.74
CA TYR A 940 -16.60 -8.67 -7.32
C TYR A 940 -15.13 -8.92 -6.96
N ILE A 941 -14.76 -10.02 -6.29
CA ILE A 941 -13.34 -10.32 -6.02
C ILE A 941 -12.54 -10.51 -7.32
N SER A 942 -13.18 -11.08 -8.36
CA SER A 942 -12.55 -11.25 -9.68
C SER A 942 -12.07 -9.92 -10.28
N LYS A 943 -12.74 -8.80 -9.97
CA LYS A 943 -12.46 -7.48 -10.55
C LYS A 943 -11.09 -6.91 -10.15
N TYR A 944 -10.55 -7.24 -8.97
CA TYR A 944 -9.24 -6.77 -8.50
C TYR A 944 -8.20 -7.90 -8.34
N THR A 945 -8.52 -9.12 -8.74
CA THR A 945 -7.63 -10.30 -8.63
C THR A 945 -7.37 -10.93 -9.99
N ILE A 946 -8.23 -11.84 -10.45
CA ILE A 946 -7.94 -12.66 -11.64
C ILE A 946 -8.15 -11.89 -12.96
N ASN A 947 -9.13 -10.98 -13.04
CA ASN A 947 -9.42 -10.26 -14.29
C ASN A 947 -8.29 -9.28 -14.67
N PRO A 948 -7.75 -8.45 -13.74
CA PRO A 948 -6.54 -7.67 -14.01
C PRO A 948 -5.35 -8.55 -14.40
N ALA A 949 -5.16 -9.70 -13.75
CA ALA A 949 -4.08 -10.62 -14.10
C ALA A 949 -4.26 -11.22 -15.50
N LEU A 950 -5.49 -11.54 -15.92
CA LEU A 950 -5.81 -12.08 -17.25
C LEU A 950 -5.60 -11.02 -18.33
N ALA A 951 -6.14 -9.82 -18.13
CA ALA A 951 -6.03 -8.71 -19.07
C ALA A 951 -4.56 -8.32 -19.34
N GLN A 952 -3.68 -8.46 -18.35
CA GLN A 952 -2.27 -8.07 -18.42
C GLN A 952 -1.30 -9.25 -18.61
N GLY A 953 -1.80 -10.44 -18.94
CA GLY A 953 -0.96 -11.62 -19.19
C GLY A 953 -0.22 -12.20 -17.97
N MET A 954 -0.49 -11.67 -16.76
CA MET A 954 0.14 -12.05 -15.49
C MET A 954 -0.55 -13.24 -14.78
N ALA A 955 -1.76 -13.63 -15.23
CA ALA A 955 -2.58 -14.69 -14.60
C ALA A 955 -1.91 -16.06 -14.50
N HIS A 956 -0.83 -16.30 -15.26
CA HIS A 956 -0.03 -17.52 -15.19
C HIS A 956 0.86 -17.59 -13.92
N ALA A 957 1.05 -16.47 -13.22
CA ALA A 957 1.90 -16.36 -12.04
C ALA A 957 1.13 -15.88 -10.79
N ILE A 958 0.11 -15.03 -10.95
CA ILE A 958 -0.61 -14.36 -9.86
C ILE A 958 -2.13 -14.27 -10.13
N GLY A 959 -2.86 -13.59 -9.23
CA GLY A 959 -4.26 -13.19 -9.43
C GLY A 959 -5.32 -14.12 -8.83
N SER A 960 -4.94 -15.20 -8.14
CA SER A 960 -5.87 -16.12 -7.48
C SER A 960 -5.14 -17.09 -6.56
N ILE A 961 -5.88 -17.74 -5.66
CA ILE A 961 -5.37 -18.82 -4.80
C ILE A 961 -5.47 -20.16 -5.57
N GLU A 962 -4.51 -20.39 -6.46
CA GLU A 962 -4.41 -21.60 -7.28
C GLU A 962 -3.00 -22.22 -7.20
N VAL A 963 -2.91 -23.56 -7.23
CA VAL A 963 -1.63 -24.29 -7.13
C VAL A 963 -0.71 -23.94 -8.30
N GLY A 964 0.58 -23.74 -8.01
CA GLY A 964 1.62 -23.33 -8.95
C GLY A 964 1.77 -21.81 -9.11
N LYS A 965 0.82 -21.00 -8.63
CA LYS A 965 0.96 -19.54 -8.58
C LYS A 965 1.86 -19.09 -7.43
N VAL A 966 2.37 -17.87 -7.50
CA VAL A 966 3.12 -17.23 -6.40
C VAL A 966 2.19 -17.07 -5.18
N ALA A 967 2.70 -17.37 -3.98
CA ALA A 967 1.96 -17.24 -2.73
C ALA A 967 1.88 -15.76 -2.27
N ASP A 968 1.26 -14.93 -3.11
CA ASP A 968 0.90 -13.54 -2.83
C ASP A 968 -0.53 -13.54 -2.26
N LEU A 969 -0.63 -13.54 -0.93
CA LEU A 969 -1.85 -13.83 -0.16
C LEU A 969 -2.11 -12.75 0.88
N VAL A 970 -3.38 -12.51 1.21
CA VAL A 970 -3.78 -11.52 2.21
C VAL A 970 -4.65 -12.17 3.29
N MET A 971 -4.25 -11.99 4.55
CA MET A 971 -4.94 -12.50 5.73
C MET A 971 -5.86 -11.40 6.31
N TRP A 972 -7.15 -11.68 6.44
CA TRP A 972 -8.15 -10.75 6.97
C TRP A 972 -8.82 -11.31 8.22
N ASN A 973 -9.16 -10.45 9.19
CA ASN A 973 -10.24 -10.77 10.12
C ASN A 973 -11.57 -10.60 9.36
N ALA A 974 -12.55 -11.47 9.59
CA ALA A 974 -13.88 -11.31 8.96
C ALA A 974 -14.53 -9.95 9.31
N SER A 975 -14.19 -9.40 10.47
CA SER A 975 -14.61 -8.08 10.92
C SER A 975 -13.92 -6.89 10.23
N THR A 976 -12.75 -7.07 9.61
CA THR A 976 -12.00 -6.01 8.89
C THR A 976 -11.82 -6.30 7.40
N PHE A 977 -12.53 -7.31 6.89
CA PHE A 977 -12.49 -7.69 5.49
C PHE A 977 -12.86 -6.51 4.58
N GLY A 978 -12.03 -6.24 3.59
CA GLY A 978 -12.20 -5.14 2.65
C GLY A 978 -11.70 -3.77 3.13
N THR A 979 -11.29 -3.61 4.41
CA THR A 979 -10.67 -2.37 4.90
C THR A 979 -9.19 -2.53 5.22
N LYS A 980 -8.87 -3.40 6.19
CA LYS A 980 -7.55 -3.49 6.81
C LYS A 980 -7.17 -4.97 7.01
N PRO A 981 -6.17 -5.49 6.29
CA PRO A 981 -5.68 -6.85 6.47
C PRO A 981 -4.82 -6.96 7.73
N VAL A 982 -4.81 -8.17 8.31
CA VAL A 982 -3.95 -8.53 9.46
C VAL A 982 -2.50 -8.69 8.98
N SER A 983 -2.31 -9.27 7.79
CA SER A 983 -1.02 -9.35 7.13
C SER A 983 -1.14 -9.61 5.62
N VAL A 984 -0.09 -9.22 4.90
CA VAL A 984 0.08 -9.50 3.47
C VAL A 984 1.36 -10.32 3.28
N LEU A 985 1.31 -11.33 2.42
CA LEU A 985 2.42 -12.17 2.04
C LEU A 985 2.87 -11.82 0.61
N LYS A 986 4.18 -11.88 0.37
CA LYS A 986 4.79 -11.84 -0.96
C LYS A 986 5.70 -13.05 -1.13
N SER A 987 5.47 -13.85 -2.16
CA SER A 987 6.12 -15.16 -2.35
C SER A 987 6.14 -15.98 -1.05
N GLY A 988 5.01 -16.05 -0.35
CA GLY A 988 4.84 -16.84 0.86
C GLY A 988 5.43 -16.26 2.15
N MET A 989 6.19 -15.16 2.09
CA MET A 989 6.77 -14.50 3.26
C MET A 989 5.99 -13.23 3.60
N ILE A 990 5.76 -12.95 4.89
CA ILE A 990 5.03 -11.75 5.33
C ILE A 990 5.81 -10.47 4.96
N VAL A 991 5.17 -9.59 4.19
CA VAL A 991 5.73 -8.31 3.70
C VAL A 991 5.29 -7.12 4.53
N VAL A 992 4.03 -7.11 4.98
CA VAL A 992 3.51 -6.18 5.99
C VAL A 992 2.58 -6.94 6.94
N ALA A 993 2.49 -6.47 8.18
CA ALA A 993 1.53 -6.96 9.16
C ALA A 993 1.08 -5.85 10.10
N GLU A 994 -0.13 -5.99 10.64
CA GLU A 994 -0.58 -5.24 11.81
C GLU A 994 0.26 -5.66 13.02
N MET A 995 1.00 -4.73 13.62
CA MET A 995 2.01 -5.02 14.63
C MET A 995 2.17 -3.84 15.61
N GLY A 996 2.24 -4.19 16.90
CA GLY A 996 2.23 -3.26 18.03
C GLY A 996 3.54 -2.51 18.28
N ASP A 997 3.78 -2.15 19.54
CA ASP A 997 5.06 -1.65 20.06
C ASP A 997 6.18 -2.70 19.86
N PRO A 998 7.22 -2.43 19.05
CA PRO A 998 8.31 -3.39 18.80
C PRO A 998 9.19 -3.71 20.02
N ASN A 999 9.06 -2.96 21.12
CA ASN A 999 9.77 -3.22 22.38
C ASN A 999 8.93 -4.07 23.37
N ALA A 1000 7.63 -4.27 23.12
CA ALA A 1000 6.75 -4.93 24.07
C ALA A 1000 7.02 -6.44 24.22
N SER A 1001 6.57 -6.99 25.35
CA SER A 1001 6.69 -8.43 25.66
C SER A 1001 5.92 -9.35 24.72
N ILE A 1002 4.90 -8.84 24.03
CA ILE A 1002 4.10 -9.52 23.00
C ILE A 1002 3.71 -8.54 21.88
N PRO A 1003 3.56 -9.00 20.62
CA PRO A 1003 3.44 -8.11 19.44
C PRO A 1003 2.06 -7.42 19.28
N THR A 1004 1.14 -7.63 20.22
CA THR A 1004 -0.25 -7.15 20.22
C THR A 1004 -0.48 -5.92 21.12
N VAL A 1005 0.59 -5.33 21.64
CA VAL A 1005 0.56 -4.14 22.51
C VAL A 1005 0.48 -2.86 21.68
N GLU A 1006 -0.43 -1.95 22.02
CA GLU A 1006 -0.60 -0.67 21.32
C GLU A 1006 0.68 0.20 21.31
N PRO A 1007 0.97 0.95 20.23
CA PRO A 1007 0.11 1.22 19.08
C PRO A 1007 0.17 0.14 17.98
N MET A 1008 -0.97 -0.47 17.68
CA MET A 1008 -1.17 -1.39 16.55
C MET A 1008 -1.30 -0.58 15.26
N ILE A 1009 -0.37 -0.79 14.33
CA ILE A 1009 -0.39 -0.22 12.98
C ILE A 1009 0.17 -1.22 11.96
N VAL A 1010 -0.11 -1.04 10.67
CA VAL A 1010 0.56 -1.81 9.62
C VAL A 1010 2.04 -1.40 9.56
N ARG A 1011 2.95 -2.38 9.58
CA ARG A 1011 4.41 -2.16 9.53
C ARG A 1011 5.08 -3.07 8.49
N PRO A 1012 6.12 -2.60 7.77
CA PRO A 1012 6.98 -3.44 6.94
C PRO A 1012 7.67 -4.56 7.73
N MET A 1013 7.57 -5.78 7.20
CA MET A 1013 8.12 -7.01 7.77
C MET A 1013 9.35 -7.50 6.97
N PHE A 1014 9.92 -8.65 7.34
CA PHE A 1014 11.19 -9.11 6.75
C PHE A 1014 11.17 -9.30 5.23
N ALA A 1015 10.05 -9.71 4.61
CA ALA A 1015 9.99 -9.82 3.15
C ALA A 1015 10.08 -8.45 2.45
N ALA A 1016 9.76 -7.35 3.14
CA ALA A 1016 9.95 -6.00 2.59
C ALA A 1016 11.43 -5.60 2.41
N ARG A 1017 12.37 -6.45 2.86
CA ARG A 1017 13.82 -6.31 2.62
C ARG A 1017 14.37 -7.31 1.61
N LEU A 1018 13.50 -8.12 0.96
CA LEU A 1018 13.87 -9.19 0.04
C LEU A 1018 13.28 -8.95 -1.37
N PRO A 1019 13.99 -8.24 -2.28
CA PRO A 1019 13.51 -7.96 -3.64
C PRO A 1019 13.03 -9.20 -4.41
N GLN A 1020 13.66 -10.36 -4.18
CA GLN A 1020 13.34 -11.64 -4.81
C GLN A 1020 11.93 -12.16 -4.47
N ALA A 1021 11.30 -11.70 -3.39
CA ALA A 1021 9.92 -12.05 -3.04
C ALA A 1021 8.87 -11.37 -3.96
N SER A 1022 9.31 -10.53 -4.90
CA SER A 1022 8.46 -9.80 -5.82
C SER A 1022 8.98 -9.83 -7.25
N ILE A 1023 8.05 -9.67 -8.20
CA ILE A 1023 8.30 -9.76 -9.64
C ILE A 1023 8.42 -8.36 -10.28
N MET A 1024 9.33 -8.22 -11.25
CA MET A 1024 9.30 -7.19 -12.28
C MET A 1024 8.75 -7.83 -13.56
N PHE A 1025 7.52 -7.46 -13.94
CA PHE A 1025 6.89 -7.91 -15.19
C PHE A 1025 7.35 -7.04 -16.35
N VAL A 1026 7.71 -7.67 -17.48
CA VAL A 1026 8.26 -7.04 -18.68
C VAL A 1026 7.76 -7.72 -19.95
N SER A 1027 8.06 -7.17 -21.14
CA SER A 1027 7.83 -7.88 -22.40
C SER A 1027 8.77 -9.09 -22.56
N GLN A 1028 8.29 -10.17 -23.17
CA GLN A 1028 9.14 -11.31 -23.56
C GLN A 1028 10.32 -10.86 -24.45
N ALA A 1029 10.08 -9.94 -25.39
CA ALA A 1029 11.11 -9.44 -26.30
C ALA A 1029 12.26 -8.70 -25.59
N SER A 1030 12.02 -8.06 -24.44
CA SER A 1030 13.10 -7.45 -23.64
C SER A 1030 14.02 -8.47 -22.97
N ILE A 1031 13.49 -9.65 -22.65
CA ILE A 1031 14.21 -10.81 -22.11
C ILE A 1031 15.01 -11.46 -23.24
N ASP A 1032 14.39 -11.69 -24.40
CA ASP A 1032 15.00 -12.35 -25.56
C ASP A 1032 16.14 -11.50 -26.16
N ALA A 1033 16.00 -10.18 -26.15
CA ALA A 1033 17.04 -9.24 -26.56
C ALA A 1033 18.20 -9.09 -25.54
N GLY A 1034 18.08 -9.69 -24.34
CA GLY A 1034 19.08 -9.57 -23.27
C GLY A 1034 19.14 -8.18 -22.60
N ILE A 1035 18.17 -7.31 -22.86
CA ILE A 1035 18.21 -5.89 -22.48
C ILE A 1035 17.88 -5.71 -21.01
N VAL A 1036 16.78 -6.30 -20.52
CA VAL A 1036 16.37 -6.14 -19.11
C VAL A 1036 17.39 -6.75 -18.13
N GLN A 1037 18.05 -7.84 -18.53
CA GLN A 1037 19.11 -8.47 -17.75
C GLN A 1037 20.33 -7.56 -17.60
N SER A 1038 20.58 -6.65 -18.56
CA SER A 1038 21.66 -5.66 -18.47
C SER A 1038 21.40 -4.57 -17.42
N TYR A 1039 20.20 -4.50 -16.84
CA TYR A 1039 19.84 -3.49 -15.83
C TYR A 1039 20.25 -3.89 -14.41
N GLY A 1040 20.58 -5.18 -14.18
CA GLY A 1040 21.08 -5.67 -12.89
C GLY A 1040 20.04 -5.70 -11.76
N LEU A 1041 18.76 -5.91 -12.10
CA LEU A 1041 17.65 -6.01 -11.15
C LEU A 1041 17.82 -7.21 -10.20
N LYS A 1042 17.34 -7.08 -8.97
CA LYS A 1042 17.33 -8.11 -7.92
C LYS A 1042 15.98 -8.83 -7.81
N LYS A 1043 14.89 -8.17 -8.23
CA LYS A 1043 13.57 -8.80 -8.40
C LYS A 1043 13.64 -10.00 -9.35
N ARG A 1044 12.70 -10.92 -9.17
CA ARG A 1044 12.42 -11.96 -10.18
C ARG A 1044 11.89 -11.28 -11.44
N ILE A 1045 12.43 -11.58 -12.62
CA ILE A 1045 11.94 -11.03 -13.90
C ILE A 1045 11.01 -12.07 -14.55
N GLU A 1046 9.81 -11.66 -14.96
CA GLU A 1046 8.86 -12.53 -15.67
C GLU A 1046 8.26 -11.83 -16.90
N PRO A 1047 8.01 -12.55 -18.00
CA PRO A 1047 7.33 -12.01 -19.17
C PRO A 1047 5.81 -11.89 -18.93
N VAL A 1048 5.19 -10.82 -19.40
CA VAL A 1048 3.75 -10.85 -19.74
C VAL A 1048 3.55 -11.74 -20.97
N ARG A 1049 2.39 -12.41 -21.08
CA ARG A 1049 2.07 -13.32 -22.19
C ARG A 1049 0.57 -13.63 -22.32
N ASN A 1050 0.13 -13.95 -23.53
CA ASN A 1050 -1.26 -14.16 -23.95
C ASN A 1050 -2.15 -12.90 -23.83
N CYS A 1051 -1.55 -11.72 -23.94
CA CYS A 1051 -2.21 -10.42 -23.84
C CYS A 1051 -3.15 -10.12 -25.02
N ARG A 1052 -2.96 -10.81 -26.16
CA ARG A 1052 -3.67 -10.56 -27.44
C ARG A 1052 -4.75 -11.59 -27.78
N SER A 1053 -4.82 -12.69 -27.03
CA SER A 1053 -5.82 -13.76 -27.22
C SER A 1053 -6.99 -13.70 -26.25
N VAL A 1054 -6.90 -12.84 -25.23
CA VAL A 1054 -7.90 -12.62 -24.19
C VAL A 1054 -8.94 -11.60 -24.66
N GLY A 1055 -10.22 -11.87 -24.39
CA GLY A 1055 -11.36 -10.98 -24.65
C GLY A 1055 -12.35 -10.94 -23.49
N LYS A 1056 -13.47 -10.24 -23.66
CA LYS A 1056 -14.49 -10.04 -22.63
C LYS A 1056 -14.99 -11.36 -22.03
N LYS A 1057 -15.24 -12.35 -22.88
CA LYS A 1057 -15.63 -13.74 -22.56
C LYS A 1057 -14.71 -14.45 -21.54
N ASP A 1058 -13.46 -14.02 -21.41
CA ASP A 1058 -12.45 -14.68 -20.58
C ASP A 1058 -12.41 -14.10 -19.16
N MET A 1059 -13.03 -12.94 -18.94
CA MET A 1059 -13.13 -12.25 -17.66
C MET A 1059 -14.06 -13.01 -16.71
N LYS A 1060 -13.51 -13.57 -15.63
CA LYS A 1060 -14.23 -14.46 -14.71
C LYS A 1060 -15.38 -13.71 -14.05
N PHE A 1061 -16.58 -14.31 -14.14
CA PHE A 1061 -17.86 -13.78 -13.65
C PHE A 1061 -18.28 -12.41 -14.24
N ASN A 1062 -17.55 -11.87 -15.22
CA ASN A 1062 -17.71 -10.50 -15.71
C ASN A 1062 -17.50 -10.41 -17.23
N ASP A 1063 -18.16 -11.33 -17.91
CA ASP A 1063 -18.14 -11.61 -19.34
C ASP A 1063 -19.38 -11.07 -20.10
N THR A 1064 -20.32 -10.45 -19.38
CA THR A 1064 -21.57 -9.91 -19.92
C THR A 1064 -21.30 -8.81 -20.96
N MET A 1065 -21.95 -8.91 -22.12
CA MET A 1065 -21.89 -7.92 -23.21
C MET A 1065 -23.32 -7.48 -23.55
N PRO A 1066 -23.94 -6.62 -22.72
CA PRO A 1066 -25.26 -6.09 -23.05
C PRO A 1066 -25.12 -5.13 -24.22
N LYS A 1067 -26.13 -5.06 -25.09
CA LYS A 1067 -26.21 -4.02 -26.12
C LYS A 1067 -26.46 -2.68 -25.45
N MET A 1068 -25.63 -1.68 -25.72
CA MET A 1068 -25.69 -0.39 -25.05
C MET A 1068 -26.45 0.67 -25.86
N LYS A 1069 -27.03 1.64 -25.15
CA LYS A 1069 -27.53 2.89 -25.69
C LYS A 1069 -27.30 3.99 -24.66
N VAL A 1070 -26.65 5.08 -25.07
CA VAL A 1070 -26.50 6.30 -24.27
C VAL A 1070 -27.23 7.41 -25.02
N ASP A 1071 -28.11 8.13 -24.33
CA ASP A 1071 -28.81 9.27 -24.92
C ASP A 1071 -27.91 10.52 -24.93
N PRO A 1072 -27.70 11.19 -26.08
CA PRO A 1072 -26.70 12.25 -26.19
C PRO A 1072 -27.12 13.60 -25.57
N GLU A 1073 -28.41 13.79 -25.23
CA GLU A 1073 -28.91 15.03 -24.61
C GLU A 1073 -29.19 14.87 -23.12
N SER A 1074 -29.62 13.68 -22.67
CA SER A 1074 -29.98 13.38 -21.28
C SER A 1074 -29.01 12.45 -20.56
N TYR A 1075 -28.00 11.91 -21.25
CA TYR A 1075 -27.02 10.93 -20.76
C TYR A 1075 -27.62 9.62 -20.22
N THR A 1076 -28.92 9.40 -20.42
CA THR A 1076 -29.66 8.20 -20.03
C THR A 1076 -29.00 6.95 -20.62
N VAL A 1077 -28.57 6.02 -19.75
CA VAL A 1077 -27.92 4.76 -20.15
C VAL A 1077 -28.91 3.60 -20.10
N GLU A 1078 -29.04 2.89 -21.21
CA GLU A 1078 -29.77 1.63 -21.35
C GLU A 1078 -28.80 0.49 -21.73
N ALA A 1079 -29.06 -0.69 -21.17
CA ALA A 1079 -28.35 -1.93 -21.44
C ALA A 1079 -29.37 -3.05 -21.70
N ASP A 1080 -29.33 -3.66 -22.90
CA ASP A 1080 -30.36 -4.60 -23.40
C ASP A 1080 -31.79 -4.04 -23.24
N ASP A 1081 -31.97 -2.77 -23.64
CA ASP A 1081 -33.18 -1.96 -23.54
C ASP A 1081 -33.70 -1.77 -22.08
N MET A 1082 -32.91 -2.10 -21.05
CA MET A 1082 -33.18 -1.77 -19.63
C MET A 1082 -32.42 -0.53 -19.17
N LEU A 1083 -33.13 0.41 -18.52
CA LEU A 1083 -32.53 1.56 -17.84
C LEU A 1083 -31.51 1.12 -16.77
N CYS A 1084 -30.33 1.73 -16.77
CA CYS A 1084 -29.26 1.50 -15.80
C CYS A 1084 -29.22 2.60 -14.74
N ASP A 1085 -30.26 2.71 -13.94
CA ASP A 1085 -30.39 3.67 -12.84
C ASP A 1085 -29.89 3.12 -11.49
N ALA A 1086 -29.38 4.05 -10.66
CA ALA A 1086 -29.01 3.80 -9.26
C ALA A 1086 -29.00 5.12 -8.47
N GLU A 1087 -29.81 5.22 -7.41
CA GLU A 1087 -29.82 6.38 -6.52
C GLU A 1087 -28.46 6.59 -5.83
N PRO A 1088 -28.00 7.83 -5.58
CA PRO A 1088 -26.76 8.08 -4.83
C PRO A 1088 -26.88 7.58 -3.38
N ALA A 1089 -25.89 6.83 -2.91
CA ALA A 1089 -25.85 6.40 -1.51
C ALA A 1089 -25.53 7.58 -0.58
N SER A 1090 -26.32 7.73 0.50
CA SER A 1090 -26.11 8.72 1.56
C SER A 1090 -25.13 8.26 2.64
N GLU A 1091 -24.99 6.95 2.82
CA GLU A 1091 -24.04 6.30 3.73
C GLU A 1091 -23.45 5.04 3.09
N LEU A 1092 -22.29 4.62 3.59
CA LEU A 1092 -21.64 3.37 3.20
C LEU A 1092 -21.04 2.68 4.44
N PRO A 1093 -21.10 1.34 4.54
CA PRO A 1093 -20.35 0.59 5.54
C PRO A 1093 -18.85 0.74 5.27
N LEU A 1094 -18.01 0.17 6.14
CA LEU A 1094 -16.54 0.18 5.99
C LEU A 1094 -15.85 1.56 6.08
N THR A 1095 -16.61 2.65 6.23
CA THR A 1095 -16.11 4.04 6.31
C THR A 1095 -15.73 4.47 7.76
N GLN A 1096 -16.45 5.42 8.37
CA GLN A 1096 -16.13 6.06 9.66
C GLN A 1096 -16.06 5.09 10.86
N ALA A 1097 -16.56 3.85 10.70
CA ALA A 1097 -16.40 2.79 11.69
C ALA A 1097 -14.96 2.21 11.79
N TYR A 1098 -14.10 2.45 10.78
CA TYR A 1098 -12.77 1.82 10.65
C TYR A 1098 -11.61 2.82 10.54
N TYR A 1099 -11.84 4.03 10.01
CA TYR A 1099 -10.81 5.04 9.75
C TYR A 1099 -10.86 6.18 10.78
N ILE A 1100 -9.71 6.76 11.11
CA ILE A 1100 -9.59 7.82 12.14
C ILE A 1100 -9.93 9.21 11.55
N PHE A 1101 -9.80 9.34 10.23
CA PHE A 1101 -10.09 10.54 9.44
C PHE A 1101 -10.97 10.12 8.26
#